data_AF-A0A353ME39-F1
#
_entry.id   AF-A0A353ME39-F1
#
_cell.length_a   1.000
_cell.length_b   1.000
_cell.length_c   1.000
_cell.angle_alpha   90.00
_cell.angle_beta   90.00
_cell.angle_gamma   90.00
#
_symmetry.space_group_name_H-M   'P 1'
#
loop_
_entity.id
_entity.type
_entity.pdbx_description
1 polymer ?
#
loop_
_entity_poly.entity_id
_entity_poly.type
_entity_poly.pdbx_seq_one_letter_code
_entity_poly.pdbx_strand_id
1 'polypeptide(L)'
;MEPTQDNYPVFEANQVLSYSHLNQLFNYLDEQERLTRANLIGIGVVCGLEIRVDPNESPETIHLSRGCGVTSQGYLIVEPDDVALVAYRPYTLPTETDYPQFKDASAVQYPLWELFPAGEPDTTPLGTPAGFPADKAVLLFLELKKEGLRNCCANNCDDQGSAVTVTLRRLLITRTDLDQIIEAASELTPALTSGGLSDALAAELGLQEIRLPRYDVPAGSLASSIEVLAAFQAVFPADKLVEKTAAVLSAAYQAFKPLLAERYPDDPFVNSFSAKFGFLDTVPQTQAQVRFLQYYYDLFDDLFKAYDELRRRGVGLMCVCTPPDGLFPRHLMLGVPASYRHHFLASPATGRCGAYADELKQLFQRLVELAATFSETPSVPESPSDQIRITPSKLWDVPLSEKAIPYYYRPDGTPPLHTLWNVEKSRRNRANQNLGYHSDRYTPPAPGFVTKALQYDLEPYNFLRVEGHLGRDYRAVLRALLLLKNRYRLPIEILALRAGAFDERIPVDLSKESCRFQDLEALYDSWKSQLACFLCKEVRYFYQLPEESGGPTVPAAPGLPMLLECAPGFLVQPNTLGRLFEEWLARVPGRNLAAIDLNLDLRFVGRFNVLLFLIAYLARLYDALAKDLTGVDFPELEKRYQELVRLTEVIENQREQGAGTIDGNVELLKWEELDDRLEAIIYNCRLDVFKALRAEYERRIKEVKQKQFLSFFLQNHPGVQHKAGVPLGGTFVLVYHETPAPVRPPRGVLDLSDLGLDRLSLTRNRPLSAALDRLAAKPTLLADPDLRIVFGELTGEIPRPPLFPGGLDPETGGIYAETVRAMADGTVIADFFLPYLCCSDCAPVQFVLPAPPLGLTVQLACTSAETGSAEATVTPQGGSAPYSYQIDDQPFTELGGAIVLAAGSHKLQIRDSAGSESKLQSINVPRALAVADVRFTDDASSNSYRVTFTISGGTAPYQADSGAVTGNVFTGNPVTGGATISVTVTDKAGCQITREFQHSVCALPCGGQSRRCNYRLWIQPPSENELYETYRQGEMRFRFNGEPIQLPPDLLQFEAVQLNTDFENGIAAAVKRLNAAVNAALIQRLGEAGRDRLLVSYEPAAVDPFRSIRIEYFVCDTFAIEFDYNYGQPSPSFSLTMRYGNEPSASGAPFDGALLVNRRLNEQTMVPVFDCSERNQCDGSDYRKLCEGFNPQPVITVERLQDDNQIRFQFTGSVVDTSQRIAAWVWDVFATRSTEPYYEGEKVVAQLERPVGEVRLTVITEKGCFSAVDQRIIIIL
;
A
#
# COMPACT_ATOMS: atom_id res chain seq x y z
N MET A 1 31.32 33.81 49.72
CA MET A 1 32.02 34.32 50.92
C MET A 1 33.36 34.93 50.52
N GLU A 2 33.57 36.21 50.80
CA GLU A 2 34.87 36.90 50.61
C GLU A 2 35.71 36.77 51.88
N PRO A 3 37.06 36.69 51.78
CA PRO A 3 37.93 36.74 52.97
C PRO A 3 37.72 38.08 53.69
N THR A 4 37.51 38.03 55.01
CA THR A 4 37.47 39.23 55.85
C THR A 4 38.83 39.57 56.44
N GLN A 5 39.76 38.61 56.47
CA GLN A 5 41.15 38.80 56.86
C GLN A 5 42.07 38.86 55.62
N ASP A 6 42.43 40.07 55.20
CA ASP A 6 43.30 40.29 54.02
C ASP A 6 44.81 40.24 54.35
N ASN A 7 45.17 40.18 55.63
CA ASN A 7 46.56 40.16 56.07
C ASN A 7 46.78 39.19 57.25
N TYR A 8 48.00 38.66 57.34
CA TYR A 8 48.45 37.83 58.46
C TYR A 8 49.75 38.40 59.04
N PRO A 9 49.96 38.29 60.36
CA PRO A 9 51.19 38.78 61.00
C PRO A 9 52.39 37.86 60.67
N VAL A 10 53.55 38.47 60.43
CA VAL A 10 54.85 37.78 60.33
C VAL A 10 55.68 38.14 61.55
N PHE A 11 56.16 37.13 62.28
CA PHE A 11 56.87 37.33 63.55
C PHE A 11 58.38 37.46 63.32
N GLU A 12 58.99 38.51 63.89
CA GLU A 12 60.43 38.72 63.87
C GLU A 12 61.10 38.24 65.18
N ALA A 13 62.39 37.92 65.11
CA ALA A 13 63.13 37.45 66.27
C ALA A 13 63.12 38.51 67.41
N ASN A 14 62.87 38.06 68.65
CA ASN A 14 62.76 38.88 69.87
C ASN A 14 61.56 39.84 69.92
N GLN A 15 60.56 39.69 69.03
CA GLN A 15 59.32 40.46 69.09
C GLN A 15 58.44 40.06 70.29
N VAL A 16 57.86 41.04 70.98
CA VAL A 16 56.84 40.79 72.02
C VAL A 16 55.48 40.57 71.35
N LEU A 17 54.88 39.40 71.53
CA LEU A 17 53.58 39.05 70.95
C LEU A 17 52.43 39.52 71.85
N SER A 18 51.47 40.24 71.27
CA SER A 18 50.19 40.55 71.92
C SER A 18 49.14 39.49 71.58
N TYR A 19 48.08 39.42 72.39
CA TYR A 19 46.92 38.57 72.11
C TYR A 19 46.29 38.90 70.74
N SER A 20 46.33 40.17 70.30
CA SER A 20 45.80 40.58 69.00
C SER A 20 46.55 39.94 67.85
N HIS A 21 47.89 39.83 67.93
CA HIS A 21 48.68 39.18 66.89
C HIS A 21 48.40 37.68 66.77
N LEU A 22 48.27 36.97 67.90
CA LEU A 22 47.99 35.53 67.89
C LEU A 22 46.55 35.23 67.42
N ASN A 23 45.58 36.01 67.88
CA ASN A 23 44.18 35.85 67.46
C ASN A 23 43.99 36.22 65.99
N GLN A 24 44.71 37.23 65.48
CA GLN A 24 44.66 37.56 64.04
C GLN A 24 45.21 36.42 63.18
N LEU A 25 46.33 35.81 63.57
CA LEU A 25 46.86 34.64 62.86
C LEU A 25 45.89 33.46 62.88
N PHE A 26 45.31 33.17 64.05
CA PHE A 26 44.30 32.11 64.19
C PHE A 26 43.07 32.39 63.31
N ASN A 27 42.50 33.59 63.39
CA ASN A 27 41.31 33.98 62.62
C ASN A 27 41.56 33.89 61.12
N TYR A 28 42.74 34.32 60.65
CA TYR A 28 43.14 34.17 59.25
C TYR A 28 43.18 32.70 58.82
N LEU A 29 43.87 31.84 59.58
CA LEU A 29 43.98 30.42 59.26
C LEU A 29 42.62 29.69 59.31
N ASP A 30 41.82 29.94 60.34
CA ASP A 30 40.48 29.36 60.51
C ASP A 30 39.54 29.82 59.38
N GLU A 31 39.58 31.09 59.00
CA GLU A 31 38.80 31.59 57.87
C GLU A 31 39.21 30.94 56.54
N GLN A 32 40.51 30.81 56.26
CA GLN A 32 40.98 30.13 55.04
C GLN A 32 40.55 28.66 55.00
N GLU A 33 40.59 27.96 56.13
CA GLU A 33 40.17 26.56 56.20
C GLU A 33 38.66 26.40 55.99
N ARG A 34 37.85 27.27 56.60
CA ARG A 34 36.39 27.32 56.41
C ARG A 34 36.00 27.66 54.97
N LEU A 35 36.63 28.69 54.39
CA LEU A 35 36.44 29.06 52.98
C LEU A 35 36.79 27.91 52.04
N THR A 36 37.87 27.18 52.33
CA THR A 36 38.27 26.01 51.55
C THR A 36 37.17 24.94 51.55
N ARG A 37 36.59 24.61 52.71
CA ARG A 37 35.49 23.63 52.79
C ARG A 37 34.25 24.12 52.04
N ALA A 38 33.77 25.32 52.33
CA ALA A 38 32.53 25.83 51.75
C ALA A 38 32.64 26.09 50.24
N ASN A 39 33.73 26.72 49.76
CA ASN A 39 33.86 27.15 48.37
C ASN A 39 34.47 26.09 47.46
N LEU A 40 35.38 25.23 47.94
CA LEU A 40 36.06 24.22 47.11
C LEU A 40 35.51 22.81 47.28
N ILE A 41 34.84 22.47 48.40
CA ILE A 41 34.23 21.15 48.59
C ILE A 41 32.72 21.23 48.34
N GLY A 42 32.02 22.06 49.13
CA GLY A 42 30.57 22.20 49.10
C GLY A 42 29.97 22.40 50.49
N ILE A 43 28.65 22.63 50.55
CA ILE A 43 27.89 22.88 51.79
C ILE A 43 26.69 21.92 51.88
N GLY A 44 26.18 21.64 53.08
CA GLY A 44 25.07 20.71 53.35
C GLY A 44 25.52 19.37 53.94
N VAL A 45 24.58 18.41 54.06
CA VAL A 45 24.84 17.07 54.62
C VAL A 45 25.55 16.19 53.60
N VAL A 46 26.80 15.82 53.88
CA VAL A 46 27.67 15.03 52.97
C VAL A 46 27.28 13.55 52.97
N CYS A 47 27.13 12.96 54.16
CA CYS A 47 26.72 11.56 54.32
C CYS A 47 26.08 11.32 55.69
N GLY A 48 25.24 10.28 55.79
CA GLY A 48 24.63 9.89 57.06
C GLY A 48 23.67 10.96 57.61
N LEU A 49 23.59 11.13 58.93
CA LEU A 49 22.67 12.07 59.58
C LEU A 49 21.20 11.85 59.21
N GLU A 50 20.84 10.63 58.83
CA GLU A 50 19.46 10.20 58.59
C GLU A 50 18.69 10.14 59.89
N ILE A 51 17.43 10.61 59.86
CA ILE A 51 16.51 10.53 60.96
C ILE A 51 15.48 9.42 60.69
N ARG A 52 15.28 8.53 61.66
CA ARG A 52 14.14 7.60 61.68
C ARG A 52 13.33 7.82 62.95
N VAL A 53 12.04 8.04 62.79
CA VAL A 53 11.10 8.14 63.89
C VAL A 53 10.27 6.87 63.85
N ASP A 54 10.34 6.04 64.89
CA ASP A 54 9.45 4.89 65.04
C ASP A 54 8.31 5.24 66.00
N PRO A 55 7.10 5.53 65.50
CA PRO A 55 5.97 5.92 66.33
C PRO A 55 5.41 4.76 67.18
N ASN A 56 5.84 3.52 66.91
CA ASN A 56 5.40 2.33 67.65
C ASN A 56 6.38 1.89 68.74
N GLU A 57 7.55 2.52 68.82
CA GLU A 57 8.55 2.25 69.85
C GLU A 57 8.19 3.02 71.13
N SER A 58 8.21 2.34 72.29
CA SER A 58 7.88 2.94 73.60
C SER A 58 9.08 2.83 74.53
N PRO A 59 9.73 3.95 74.91
CA PRO A 59 9.38 5.34 74.63
C PRO A 59 9.61 5.76 73.17
N GLU A 60 8.85 6.76 72.70
CA GLU A 60 9.00 7.33 71.36
C GLU A 60 10.45 7.80 71.15
N THR A 61 11.11 7.26 70.12
CA THR A 61 12.56 7.40 69.92
C THR A 61 12.84 7.98 68.53
N ILE A 62 13.70 9.00 68.48
CA ILE A 62 14.26 9.54 67.24
C ILE A 62 15.67 8.95 67.07
N HIS A 63 15.85 8.12 66.06
CA HIS A 63 17.15 7.55 65.71
C HIS A 63 17.88 8.49 64.74
N LEU A 64 19.05 8.98 65.14
CA LEU A 64 19.96 9.77 64.32
C LEU A 64 21.17 8.89 63.94
N SER A 65 21.39 8.70 62.64
CA SER A 65 22.56 7.93 62.17
C SER A 65 23.85 8.76 62.18
N ARG A 66 24.98 8.07 62.34
CA ARG A 66 26.33 8.65 62.19
C ARG A 66 26.48 9.31 60.83
N GLY A 67 27.21 10.42 60.76
CA GLY A 67 27.39 11.16 59.51
C GLY A 67 28.10 12.49 59.68
N CYS A 68 28.23 13.23 58.57
CA CYS A 68 28.83 14.55 58.58
C CYS A 68 28.21 15.51 57.56
N GLY A 69 28.41 16.81 57.80
CA GLY A 69 28.00 17.88 56.91
C GLY A 69 28.81 19.14 57.11
N VAL A 70 28.71 20.06 56.15
CA VAL A 70 29.43 21.34 56.15
C VAL A 70 28.42 22.49 56.15
N THR A 71 28.55 23.46 57.03
CA THR A 71 27.64 24.62 57.10
C THR A 71 27.98 25.67 56.03
N SER A 72 27.13 26.69 55.83
CA SER A 72 27.44 27.76 54.87
C SER A 72 28.64 28.63 55.25
N GLN A 73 28.99 28.69 56.55
CA GLN A 73 30.25 29.28 57.02
C GLN A 73 31.44 28.31 57.01
N GLY A 74 31.30 27.10 56.47
CA GLY A 74 32.39 26.13 56.37
C GLY A 74 32.71 25.39 57.66
N TYR A 75 31.84 25.44 58.68
CA TYR A 75 31.99 24.62 59.88
C TYR A 75 31.65 23.16 59.57
N LEU A 76 32.45 22.25 60.11
CA LEU A 76 32.22 20.82 59.99
C LEU A 76 31.32 20.35 61.16
N ILE A 77 30.18 19.75 60.81
CA ILE A 77 29.30 19.05 61.76
C ILE A 77 29.53 17.55 61.59
N VAL A 78 29.86 16.85 62.66
CA VAL A 78 30.09 15.40 62.68
C VAL A 78 29.31 14.79 63.82
N GLU A 79 28.51 13.77 63.50
CA GLU A 79 27.95 12.83 64.48
C GLU A 79 28.70 11.50 64.30
N PRO A 80 29.56 11.09 65.26
CA PRO A 80 30.44 9.93 65.09
C PRO A 80 29.70 8.59 65.17
N ASP A 81 28.65 8.50 65.99
CA ASP A 81 27.94 7.27 66.33
C ASP A 81 26.44 7.36 66.02
N ASP A 82 25.77 6.22 65.89
CA ASP A 82 24.31 6.20 65.80
C ASP A 82 23.71 6.49 67.18
N VAL A 83 22.85 7.51 67.29
CA VAL A 83 22.29 8.00 68.55
C VAL A 83 20.78 7.82 68.58
N ALA A 84 20.28 7.18 69.65
CA ALA A 84 18.85 7.10 69.96
C ALA A 84 18.46 8.23 70.93
N LEU A 85 17.61 9.15 70.48
CA LEU A 85 17.17 10.33 71.22
C LEU A 85 15.76 10.08 71.78
N VAL A 86 15.61 10.09 73.10
CA VAL A 86 14.37 9.68 73.80
C VAL A 86 13.79 10.76 74.72
N ALA A 87 14.53 11.84 74.96
CA ALA A 87 14.14 12.92 75.86
C ALA A 87 14.54 14.29 75.33
N TYR A 88 13.93 15.34 75.86
CA TYR A 88 14.19 16.73 75.45
C TYR A 88 14.19 17.73 76.62
N ARG A 89 14.77 18.91 76.41
CA ARG A 89 14.74 20.05 77.33
C ARG A 89 14.61 21.37 76.55
N PRO A 90 13.88 22.40 77.04
CA PRO A 90 13.92 23.73 76.44
C PRO A 90 15.35 24.29 76.35
N TYR A 91 15.68 24.91 75.22
CA TYR A 91 17.02 25.42 74.93
C TYR A 91 17.02 26.92 74.67
N THR A 92 18.00 27.63 75.24
CA THR A 92 18.21 29.07 75.08
C THR A 92 19.62 29.34 74.54
N LEU A 93 19.73 30.23 73.57
CA LEU A 93 20.99 30.60 72.95
C LEU A 93 21.94 31.30 73.95
N PRO A 94 23.26 31.08 73.83
CA PRO A 94 24.25 31.84 74.61
C PRO A 94 24.17 33.34 74.34
N THR A 95 24.27 34.15 75.40
CA THR A 95 24.25 35.62 75.31
C THR A 95 25.54 36.21 74.72
N GLU A 96 26.67 35.51 74.83
CA GLU A 96 27.98 36.02 74.41
C GLU A 96 28.26 35.90 72.91
N THR A 97 27.63 34.94 72.22
CA THR A 97 27.84 34.69 70.78
C THR A 97 26.50 34.54 70.10
N ASP A 98 25.94 35.69 69.71
CA ASP A 98 24.59 35.77 69.16
C ASP A 98 24.43 34.94 67.87
N TYR A 99 23.21 34.46 67.64
CA TYR A 99 22.83 33.75 66.43
C TYR A 99 21.50 34.29 65.89
N PRO A 100 21.54 35.32 65.02
CA PRO A 100 20.35 35.99 64.52
C PRO A 100 19.35 35.08 63.82
N GLN A 101 19.81 34.00 63.17
CA GLN A 101 18.94 33.14 62.34
C GLN A 101 17.93 32.31 63.14
N PHE A 102 18.06 32.24 64.45
CA PHE A 102 17.07 31.61 65.34
C PHE A 102 16.24 32.65 66.10
N LYS A 103 16.19 33.88 65.61
CA LYS A 103 15.36 34.96 66.14
C LYS A 103 14.38 35.45 65.07
N ASP A 104 13.20 35.84 65.51
CA ASP A 104 12.19 36.46 64.66
C ASP A 104 12.54 37.90 64.28
N ALA A 105 11.70 38.55 63.47
CA ALA A 105 11.86 39.94 63.07
C ALA A 105 11.89 40.95 64.25
N SER A 106 11.43 40.53 65.44
CA SER A 106 11.48 41.32 66.68
C SER A 106 12.71 41.01 67.54
N ALA A 107 13.66 40.24 67.01
CA ALA A 107 14.87 39.76 67.69
C ALA A 107 14.60 38.83 68.89
N VAL A 108 13.44 38.18 68.93
CA VAL A 108 13.05 37.19 69.96
C VAL A 108 13.38 35.79 69.47
N GLN A 109 14.00 34.96 70.32
CA GLN A 109 14.37 33.59 69.95
C GLN A 109 13.14 32.71 69.72
N TYR A 110 13.15 31.91 68.65
CA TYR A 110 12.17 30.85 68.45
C TYR A 110 12.24 29.78 69.57
N PRO A 111 11.11 29.13 69.89
CA PRO A 111 11.12 27.98 70.80
C PRO A 111 11.99 26.83 70.25
N LEU A 112 13.03 26.48 71.00
CA LEU A 112 13.97 25.41 70.66
C LEU A 112 14.00 24.37 71.79
N TRP A 113 14.12 23.09 71.43
CA TRP A 113 14.24 22.00 72.40
C TRP A 113 15.45 21.11 72.08
N GLU A 114 16.36 20.95 73.02
CA GLU A 114 17.52 20.09 72.89
C GLU A 114 17.15 18.63 73.16
N LEU A 115 17.59 17.72 72.28
CA LEU A 115 17.36 16.29 72.32
C LEU A 115 18.50 15.54 73.00
N PHE A 116 18.16 14.54 73.82
CA PHE A 116 19.09 13.75 74.62
C PHE A 116 18.86 12.24 74.50
N PRO A 117 19.95 11.44 74.62
CA PRO A 117 19.86 10.00 74.87
C PRO A 117 19.22 9.67 76.23
N ALA A 118 18.98 8.38 76.48
CA ALA A 118 18.44 7.91 77.74
C ALA A 118 19.44 8.13 78.90
N GLY A 119 18.94 8.58 80.06
CA GLY A 119 19.71 8.69 81.30
C GLY A 119 20.06 10.11 81.74
N GLU A 120 19.74 11.11 80.94
CA GLU A 120 20.18 12.49 81.19
C GLU A 120 19.27 13.25 82.19
N PRO A 121 19.84 13.88 83.23
CA PRO A 121 19.08 14.57 84.27
C PRO A 121 18.38 15.82 83.72
N ASP A 122 17.27 16.20 84.35
CA ASP A 122 16.48 17.39 84.01
C ASP A 122 15.94 17.39 82.55
N THR A 123 15.55 16.21 82.03
CA THR A 123 14.94 16.04 80.70
C THR A 123 13.51 15.49 80.78
N THR A 124 12.69 15.82 79.79
CA THR A 124 11.31 15.34 79.62
C THR A 124 11.28 14.25 78.54
N PRO A 125 10.59 13.11 78.75
CA PRO A 125 10.46 12.07 77.71
C PRO A 125 9.77 12.61 76.45
N LEU A 126 10.24 12.19 75.27
CA LEU A 126 9.79 12.73 73.97
C LEU A 126 8.29 12.54 73.73
N GLY A 127 7.71 11.43 74.21
CA GLY A 127 6.27 11.17 74.11
C GLY A 127 5.38 11.94 75.09
N THR A 128 5.92 12.92 75.84
CA THR A 128 5.17 13.72 76.83
C THR A 128 5.29 15.22 76.50
N PRO A 129 4.21 15.89 76.04
CA PRO A 129 2.86 15.38 75.79
C PRO A 129 2.78 14.45 74.56
N ALA A 130 1.75 13.60 74.48
CA ALA A 130 1.58 12.67 73.37
C ALA A 130 1.53 13.41 72.02
N GLY A 131 2.32 12.95 71.05
CA GLY A 131 2.42 13.57 69.72
C GLY A 131 3.29 14.84 69.66
N PHE A 132 4.08 15.14 70.69
CA PHE A 132 5.00 16.28 70.74
C PHE A 132 5.94 16.43 69.52
N PRO A 133 6.56 15.36 68.97
CA PRO A 133 7.46 15.50 67.82
C PRO A 133 6.74 15.57 66.47
N ALA A 134 5.42 15.35 66.40
CA ALA A 134 4.70 15.18 65.13
C ALA A 134 4.70 16.43 64.22
N ASP A 135 4.75 17.63 64.82
CA ASP A 135 4.75 18.94 64.16
C ASP A 135 6.14 19.61 64.12
N LYS A 136 7.20 18.89 64.51
CA LYS A 136 8.55 19.45 64.68
C LYS A 136 9.54 18.84 63.70
N ALA A 137 10.63 19.56 63.46
CA ALA A 137 11.74 19.14 62.62
C ALA A 137 13.04 19.11 63.44
N VAL A 138 13.91 18.14 63.12
CA VAL A 138 15.22 17.99 63.76
C VAL A 138 16.27 18.81 63.01
N LEU A 139 17.06 19.57 63.75
CA LEU A 139 18.22 20.30 63.26
C LEU A 139 19.43 20.09 64.16
N LEU A 140 20.62 20.17 63.58
CA LEU A 140 21.90 20.20 64.27
C LEU A 140 22.40 21.63 64.32
N PHE A 141 22.81 22.10 65.49
CA PHE A 141 23.38 23.43 65.68
C PHE A 141 24.76 23.33 66.32
N LEU A 142 25.75 23.98 65.71
CA LEU A 142 27.09 24.08 66.26
C LEU A 142 27.18 25.32 67.16
N GLU A 143 26.99 25.11 68.45
CA GLU A 143 27.07 26.15 69.47
C GLU A 143 28.54 26.54 69.70
N LEU A 144 28.82 27.84 69.64
CA LEU A 144 30.09 28.42 70.07
C LEU A 144 29.80 29.19 71.35
N LYS A 145 30.24 28.66 72.50
CA LYS A 145 30.09 29.32 73.78
C LYS A 145 31.43 29.92 74.19
N LYS A 146 31.53 31.23 74.14
CA LYS A 146 32.63 31.96 74.77
C LYS A 146 32.36 32.02 76.27
N GLU A 147 33.39 31.73 77.07
CA GLU A 147 33.36 31.87 78.52
C GLU A 147 34.64 32.59 78.94
N GLY A 148 34.51 33.69 79.67
CA GLY A 148 35.66 34.36 80.29
C GLY A 148 36.21 33.50 81.43
N LEU A 149 37.50 33.17 81.41
CA LEU A 149 38.19 32.40 82.46
C LEU A 149 38.53 33.28 83.68
N ARG A 150 37.80 34.40 83.87
CA ARG A 150 38.11 35.45 84.84
C ARG A 150 37.84 34.98 86.28
N ASN A 151 38.80 34.29 86.87
CA ASN A 151 38.85 34.02 88.31
C ASN A 151 39.66 35.12 89.01
N CYS A 152 39.13 36.34 89.04
CA CYS A 152 39.77 37.45 89.74
C CYS A 152 39.55 37.30 91.27
N CYS A 153 40.62 37.03 92.01
CA CYS A 153 40.68 37.36 93.44
C CYS A 153 41.20 38.80 93.59
N ALA A 154 40.81 39.49 94.67
CA ALA A 154 40.93 40.95 94.84
C ALA A 154 42.31 41.59 94.58
N ASN A 155 43.40 40.81 94.53
CA ASN A 155 44.77 41.31 94.37
C ASN A 155 45.57 40.69 93.20
N ASN A 156 44.98 39.84 92.34
CA ASN A 156 45.62 39.37 91.10
C ASN A 156 44.57 38.92 90.05
N CYS A 157 44.65 39.45 88.82
CA CYS A 157 43.85 39.05 87.65
C CYS A 157 44.76 38.68 86.46
N ASP A 158 45.64 37.68 86.63
CA ASP A 158 46.52 37.17 85.57
C ASP A 158 45.77 36.30 84.52
N ASP A 159 44.60 35.74 84.84
CA ASP A 159 43.77 34.93 83.92
C ASP A 159 42.71 35.77 83.20
N GLN A 160 43.11 36.53 82.18
CA GLN A 160 42.20 37.29 81.29
C GLN A 160 41.81 36.55 80.01
N GLY A 161 42.10 35.25 79.93
CA GLY A 161 41.73 34.42 78.79
C GLY A 161 40.22 34.20 78.67
N SER A 162 39.76 33.86 77.48
CA SER A 162 38.42 33.31 77.25
C SER A 162 38.54 31.98 76.54
N ALA A 163 37.81 30.97 77.00
CA ALA A 163 37.69 29.70 76.30
C ALA A 163 36.48 29.76 75.36
N VAL A 164 36.61 29.25 74.13
CA VAL A 164 35.46 29.03 73.24
C VAL A 164 35.22 27.54 73.17
N THR A 165 34.11 27.09 73.73
CA THR A 165 33.69 25.69 73.70
C THR A 165 32.77 25.48 72.51
N VAL A 166 33.14 24.54 71.63
CA VAL A 166 32.36 24.15 70.45
C VAL A 166 31.54 22.92 70.80
N THR A 167 30.21 23.03 70.79
CA THR A 167 29.31 21.90 71.13
C THR A 167 28.28 21.66 70.04
N LEU A 168 28.13 20.41 69.62
CA LEU A 168 27.06 20.02 68.71
C LEU A 168 25.76 19.81 69.51
N ARG A 169 24.75 20.65 69.24
CA ARG A 169 23.42 20.59 69.83
C ARG A 169 22.45 19.94 68.85
N ARG A 170 21.70 18.95 69.33
CA ARG A 170 20.62 18.27 68.57
C ARG A 170 19.33 18.95 68.99
N LEU A 171 18.70 19.72 68.10
CA LEU A 171 17.57 20.57 68.43
C LEU A 171 16.31 20.17 67.66
N LEU A 172 15.16 20.39 68.28
CA LEU A 172 13.84 20.41 67.66
C LEU A 172 13.33 21.85 67.55
N ILE A 173 12.66 22.14 66.45
CA ILE A 173 11.95 23.39 66.18
C ILE A 173 10.58 23.08 65.55
N THR A 174 9.59 23.95 65.72
CA THR A 174 8.29 23.78 65.02
C THR A 174 8.46 23.99 63.52
N ARG A 175 7.65 23.31 62.71
CA ARG A 175 7.71 23.47 61.24
C ARG A 175 7.38 24.89 60.79
N THR A 176 6.41 25.55 61.44
CA THR A 176 6.00 26.93 61.12
C THR A 176 7.11 27.96 61.36
N ASP A 177 7.86 27.80 62.45
CA ASP A 177 8.98 28.69 62.76
C ASP A 177 10.16 28.41 61.81
N LEU A 178 10.36 27.14 61.46
CA LEU A 178 11.38 26.74 60.49
C LEU A 178 11.10 27.30 59.09
N ASP A 179 9.83 27.35 58.67
CA ASP A 179 9.44 27.97 57.39
C ASP A 179 9.85 29.45 57.33
N GLN A 180 9.73 30.21 58.43
CA GLN A 180 10.18 31.61 58.51
C GLN A 180 11.70 31.75 58.40
N ILE A 181 12.45 30.83 59.02
CA ILE A 181 13.93 30.80 58.91
C ILE A 181 14.35 30.53 57.46
N ILE A 182 13.64 29.61 56.78
CA ILE A 182 13.88 29.28 55.37
C ILE A 182 13.53 30.47 54.47
N GLU A 183 12.42 31.16 54.73
CA GLU A 183 12.01 32.37 54.00
C GLU A 183 13.04 33.50 54.14
N ALA A 184 13.52 33.77 55.36
CA ALA A 184 14.57 34.76 55.60
C ALA A 184 15.91 34.40 54.92
N ALA A 185 16.25 33.11 54.85
CA ALA A 185 17.43 32.65 54.12
C ALA A 185 17.28 32.80 52.59
N SER A 186 16.05 32.81 52.08
CA SER A 186 15.73 33.00 50.64
C SER A 186 16.01 34.43 50.17
N GLU A 187 15.88 35.43 51.03
CA GLU A 187 16.14 36.83 50.66
C GLU A 187 17.63 37.09 50.37
N LEU A 188 18.54 36.29 50.93
CA LEU A 188 19.99 36.40 50.75
C LEU A 188 20.48 35.79 49.42
N THR A 189 19.67 34.94 48.80
CA THR A 189 19.88 34.39 47.46
C THR A 189 18.53 33.95 46.92
N PRO A 190 17.99 34.57 45.86
CA PRO A 190 16.71 34.18 45.29
C PRO A 190 16.62 32.70 44.89
N ALA A 191 17.78 32.02 44.72
CA ALA A 191 17.90 30.72 44.07
C ALA A 191 18.12 29.49 44.98
N LEU A 192 18.15 29.61 46.31
CA LEU A 192 18.59 28.49 47.18
C LEU A 192 17.87 28.42 48.54
N THR A 193 16.75 27.70 48.61
CA THR A 193 16.24 27.13 49.86
C THR A 193 16.35 25.61 49.87
N SER A 194 16.79 25.06 50.99
CA SER A 194 17.28 23.69 51.09
C SER A 194 16.22 22.63 51.29
N GLY A 195 14.99 23.03 51.59
CA GLY A 195 13.89 22.12 51.87
C GLY A 195 12.82 22.16 50.80
N GLY A 196 12.94 21.32 49.77
CA GLY A 196 12.09 21.36 48.58
C GLY A 196 12.76 21.98 47.35
N LEU A 197 14.09 22.13 47.36
CA LEU A 197 14.87 22.73 46.28
C LEU A 197 14.53 22.17 44.90
N SER A 198 14.27 20.87 44.72
CA SER A 198 13.93 20.32 43.40
C SER A 198 12.57 20.79 42.87
N ASP A 199 11.56 20.89 43.75
CA ASP A 199 10.19 21.21 43.38
C ASP A 199 9.97 22.73 43.35
N ALA A 200 10.59 23.45 44.29
CA ALA A 200 10.67 24.91 44.30
C ALA A 200 11.50 25.44 43.13
N LEU A 201 12.63 24.80 42.78
CA LEU A 201 13.45 25.18 41.62
C LEU A 201 12.82 24.75 40.30
N ALA A 202 12.12 23.60 40.24
CA ALA A 202 11.31 23.29 39.06
C ALA A 202 10.19 24.33 38.87
N ALA A 203 9.57 24.79 39.96
CA ALA A 203 8.59 25.87 39.94
C ALA A 203 9.22 27.24 39.58
N GLU A 204 10.43 27.54 40.07
CA GLU A 204 11.17 28.78 39.81
C GLU A 204 11.75 28.84 38.38
N LEU A 205 12.23 27.71 37.86
CA LEU A 205 12.63 27.53 36.45
C LEU A 205 11.41 27.44 35.52
N GLY A 206 10.17 27.44 36.05
CA GLY A 206 8.93 27.34 35.27
C GLY A 206 8.77 26.01 34.52
N LEU A 207 9.43 24.94 34.96
CA LEU A 207 9.43 23.63 34.32
C LEU A 207 8.23 22.80 34.77
N GLN A 208 7.10 22.95 34.07
CA GLN A 208 5.86 22.22 34.36
C GLN A 208 5.95 20.74 33.96
N GLU A 209 5.42 19.86 34.81
CA GLU A 209 5.24 18.47 34.46
C GLU A 209 4.05 18.30 33.50
N ILE A 210 4.26 17.57 32.40
CA ILE A 210 3.23 17.25 31.41
C ILE A 210 3.17 15.75 31.19
N ARG A 211 1.94 15.21 31.10
CA ARG A 211 1.67 13.79 30.89
C ARG A 211 0.75 13.63 29.69
N LEU A 212 1.02 12.62 28.87
CA LEU A 212 0.15 12.28 27.74
C LEU A 212 -1.13 11.63 28.28
N PRO A 213 -2.33 12.16 27.95
CA PRO A 213 -3.56 11.47 28.28
C PRO A 213 -3.60 10.10 27.60
N ARG A 214 -4.14 9.11 28.31
CA ARG A 214 -4.29 7.77 27.77
C ARG A 214 -5.22 7.82 26.56
N TYR A 215 -4.80 7.18 25.46
CA TYR A 215 -5.72 6.83 24.38
C TYR A 215 -6.73 5.82 24.91
N ASP A 216 -7.95 6.30 25.19
CA ASP A 216 -9.06 5.45 25.63
C ASP A 216 -9.68 4.81 24.40
N VAL A 217 -9.30 3.55 24.13
CA VAL A 217 -9.91 2.72 23.08
C VAL A 217 -11.33 2.40 23.57
N PRO A 218 -12.39 3.07 23.12
CA PRO A 218 -13.69 2.93 23.75
C PRO A 218 -14.24 1.52 23.52
N ALA A 219 -14.75 0.90 24.59
CA ALA A 219 -15.39 -0.41 24.53
C ALA A 219 -16.72 -0.32 23.75
N GLY A 220 -16.68 -0.56 22.45
CA GLY A 220 -17.86 -0.78 21.61
C GLY A 220 -18.26 0.33 20.63
N SER A 221 -17.53 1.46 20.54
CA SER A 221 -17.88 2.56 19.61
C SER A 221 -16.96 2.72 18.40
N LEU A 222 -15.83 2.00 18.33
CA LEU A 222 -14.93 2.01 17.16
C LEU A 222 -15.37 0.95 16.15
N ALA A 223 -16.32 1.31 15.29
CA ALA A 223 -16.87 0.42 14.29
C ALA A 223 -16.40 0.76 12.87
N SER A 224 -15.95 1.98 12.60
CA SER A 224 -15.49 2.41 11.27
C SER A 224 -14.04 2.89 11.28
N SER A 225 -13.40 2.84 10.10
CA SER A 225 -12.03 3.35 9.93
C SER A 225 -11.92 4.85 10.23
N ILE A 226 -12.98 5.62 9.98
CA ILE A 226 -13.05 7.05 10.32
C ILE A 226 -12.98 7.24 11.84
N GLU A 227 -13.76 6.46 12.60
CA GLU A 227 -13.80 6.56 14.06
C GLU A 227 -12.45 6.18 14.70
N VAL A 228 -11.79 5.14 14.18
CA VAL A 228 -10.45 4.73 14.65
C VAL A 228 -9.43 5.86 14.48
N LEU A 229 -9.39 6.48 13.30
CA LEU A 229 -8.46 7.57 13.00
C LEU A 229 -8.78 8.84 13.81
N ALA A 230 -10.06 9.22 13.89
CA ALA A 230 -10.51 10.39 14.63
C ALA A 230 -10.24 10.26 16.14
N ALA A 231 -10.32 9.05 16.70
CA ALA A 231 -10.03 8.83 18.11
C ALA A 231 -8.58 9.19 18.48
N PHE A 232 -7.60 8.93 17.61
CA PHE A 232 -6.19 9.29 17.89
C PHE A 232 -6.01 10.81 17.95
N GLN A 233 -6.76 11.54 17.12
CA GLN A 233 -6.76 13.00 17.16
C GLN A 233 -7.44 13.53 18.43
N ALA A 234 -8.51 12.89 18.91
CA ALA A 234 -9.33 13.38 20.02
C ALA A 234 -8.56 13.63 21.33
N VAL A 235 -7.38 13.02 21.51
CA VAL A 235 -6.51 13.23 22.67
C VAL A 235 -5.93 14.65 22.74
N PHE A 236 -5.76 15.33 21.61
CA PHE A 236 -5.07 16.63 21.55
C PHE A 236 -5.99 17.84 21.83
N PRO A 237 -7.17 17.98 21.18
CA PRO A 237 -8.02 19.17 21.33
C PRO A 237 -8.57 19.39 22.73
N ALA A 238 -8.84 18.32 23.50
CA ALA A 238 -9.49 18.41 24.81
C ALA A 238 -8.73 19.30 25.79
N ASP A 239 -7.40 19.30 25.71
CA ASP A 239 -6.51 20.04 26.59
C ASP A 239 -5.61 21.04 25.87
N LYS A 240 -5.79 21.22 24.55
CA LYS A 240 -4.85 21.92 23.66
C LYS A 240 -3.41 21.48 23.89
N LEU A 241 -3.20 20.18 23.74
CA LEU A 241 -1.95 19.54 24.16
C LEU A 241 -0.74 20.06 23.37
N VAL A 242 -0.90 20.40 22.10
CA VAL A 242 0.20 20.95 21.29
C VAL A 242 0.61 22.34 21.80
N GLU A 243 -0.36 23.21 22.06
CA GLU A 243 -0.12 24.56 22.61
C GLU A 243 0.60 24.48 23.98
N LYS A 244 0.13 23.60 24.87
CA LYS A 244 0.78 23.35 26.17
C LYS A 244 2.20 22.79 26.01
N THR A 245 2.40 21.84 25.09
CA THR A 245 3.72 21.23 24.84
C THR A 245 4.71 22.28 24.32
N ALA A 246 4.29 23.12 23.37
CA ALA A 246 5.11 24.23 22.87
C ALA A 246 5.52 25.18 24.00
N ALA A 247 4.58 25.57 24.87
CA ALA A 247 4.85 26.44 26.01
C ALA A 247 5.86 25.82 27.00
N VAL A 248 5.73 24.52 27.30
CA VAL A 248 6.64 23.79 28.20
C VAL A 248 8.05 23.67 27.63
N LEU A 249 8.18 23.41 26.32
CA LEU A 249 9.48 23.36 25.64
C LEU A 249 10.14 24.75 25.55
N SER A 250 9.37 25.80 25.27
CA SER A 250 9.87 27.18 25.33
C SER A 250 10.29 27.58 26.74
N ALA A 251 9.54 27.20 27.77
CA ALA A 251 9.90 27.45 29.16
C ALA A 251 11.25 26.80 29.52
N ALA A 252 11.49 25.55 29.07
CA ALA A 252 12.79 24.91 29.25
C ALA A 252 13.93 25.61 28.51
N TYR A 253 13.69 26.14 27.31
CA TYR A 253 14.70 26.94 26.63
C TYR A 253 15.02 28.22 27.41
N GLN A 254 14.02 28.94 27.91
CA GLN A 254 14.24 30.16 28.71
C GLN A 254 15.00 29.86 30.00
N ALA A 255 14.65 28.77 30.69
CA ALA A 255 15.30 28.33 31.92
C ALA A 255 16.80 28.03 31.73
N PHE A 256 17.17 27.42 30.60
CA PHE A 256 18.56 27.02 30.32
C PHE A 256 19.26 27.89 29.27
N LYS A 257 18.68 29.04 28.91
CA LYS A 257 19.19 29.96 27.88
C LYS A 257 20.69 30.27 28.03
N PRO A 258 21.24 30.55 29.23
CA PRO A 258 22.68 30.83 29.36
C PRO A 258 23.59 29.70 28.88
N LEU A 259 23.14 28.44 28.96
CA LEU A 259 23.89 27.28 28.49
C LEU A 259 23.62 26.97 27.02
N LEU A 260 22.42 27.29 26.53
CA LEU A 260 21.95 26.90 25.19
C LEU A 260 22.21 27.97 24.13
N ALA A 261 22.32 29.24 24.51
CA ALA A 261 22.45 30.40 23.61
C ALA A 261 23.63 30.31 22.63
N GLU A 262 24.71 29.59 23.01
CA GLU A 262 25.87 29.35 22.15
C GLU A 262 25.50 28.60 20.87
N ARG A 263 24.58 27.62 20.96
CA ARG A 263 24.16 26.78 19.83
C ARG A 263 22.79 27.19 19.28
N TYR A 264 21.92 27.69 20.14
CA TYR A 264 20.57 28.13 19.81
C TYR A 264 20.41 29.58 20.30
N PRO A 265 20.72 30.59 19.47
CA PRO A 265 20.58 32.00 19.87
C PRO A 265 19.13 32.39 20.18
N ASP A 266 18.20 31.82 19.42
CA ASP A 266 16.75 31.99 19.54
C ASP A 266 16.09 30.68 19.96
N ASP A 267 14.87 30.78 20.51
CA ASP A 267 14.08 29.62 20.93
C ASP A 267 13.69 28.77 19.71
N PRO A 268 14.14 27.52 19.60
CA PRO A 268 13.90 26.68 18.43
C PRO A 268 12.45 26.19 18.32
N PHE A 269 11.64 26.30 19.38
CA PHE A 269 10.26 25.78 19.44
C PHE A 269 9.20 26.86 19.17
N VAL A 270 9.55 28.14 19.35
CA VAL A 270 8.63 29.26 19.13
C VAL A 270 8.22 29.32 17.65
N ASN A 271 6.91 29.34 17.40
CA ASN A 271 6.25 29.33 16.09
C ASN A 271 6.46 28.07 15.24
N SER A 272 7.65 27.47 15.24
CA SER A 272 8.00 26.28 14.45
C SER A 272 7.22 25.03 14.88
N PHE A 273 7.07 24.81 16.19
CA PHE A 273 6.40 23.63 16.74
C PHE A 273 4.90 23.68 16.46
N SER A 274 4.25 24.80 16.77
CA SER A 274 2.82 25.00 16.50
C SER A 274 2.50 25.05 15.00
N ALA A 275 3.39 25.57 14.16
CA ALA A 275 3.21 25.50 12.71
C ALA A 275 3.23 24.06 12.18
N LYS A 276 4.08 23.19 12.76
CA LYS A 276 4.20 21.79 12.32
C LYS A 276 3.13 20.87 12.91
N PHE A 277 2.73 21.08 14.17
CA PHE A 277 1.85 20.15 14.90
C PHE A 277 0.50 20.74 15.32
N GLY A 278 0.27 22.04 15.13
CA GLY A 278 -0.95 22.74 15.61
C GLY A 278 -2.26 22.25 15.00
N PHE A 279 -2.21 21.53 13.88
CA PHE A 279 -3.40 20.90 13.30
C PHE A 279 -3.97 19.78 14.21
N LEU A 280 -3.16 19.18 15.10
CA LEU A 280 -3.63 18.13 16.01
C LEU A 280 -4.62 18.68 17.05
N ASP A 281 -4.39 19.90 17.55
CA ASP A 281 -5.31 20.61 18.46
C ASP A 281 -6.59 21.09 17.75
N THR A 282 -6.62 21.07 16.41
CA THR A 282 -7.72 21.61 15.60
C THR A 282 -8.29 20.57 14.63
N VAL A 283 -8.03 20.68 13.33
CA VAL A 283 -8.50 19.74 12.29
C VAL A 283 -7.34 19.44 11.34
N PRO A 284 -7.09 18.17 10.98
CA PRO A 284 -6.09 17.82 9.97
C PRO A 284 -6.38 18.48 8.62
N GLN A 285 -5.34 18.96 7.95
CA GLN A 285 -5.46 19.70 6.68
C GLN A 285 -5.17 18.83 5.45
N THR A 286 -4.46 17.71 5.61
CA THR A 286 -4.05 16.82 4.51
C THR A 286 -4.36 15.35 4.78
N GLN A 287 -4.54 14.56 3.73
CA GLN A 287 -4.74 13.11 3.85
C GLN A 287 -3.52 12.39 4.46
N ALA A 288 -2.31 12.93 4.27
CA ALA A 288 -1.09 12.37 4.84
C ALA A 288 -1.09 12.48 6.38
N GLN A 289 -1.51 13.63 6.91
CA GLN A 289 -1.65 13.84 8.35
C GLN A 289 -2.64 12.84 8.98
N VAL A 290 -3.77 12.59 8.31
CA VAL A 290 -4.81 11.65 8.78
C VAL A 290 -4.31 10.20 8.78
N ARG A 291 -3.55 9.78 7.76
CA ARG A 291 -3.08 8.39 7.59
C ARG A 291 -2.15 7.91 8.72
N PHE A 292 -1.39 8.82 9.33
CA PHE A 292 -0.35 8.47 10.30
C PHE A 292 -0.56 9.11 11.68
N LEU A 293 -1.81 9.44 12.05
CA LEU A 293 -2.17 10.03 13.36
C LEU A 293 -1.60 9.25 14.55
N GLN A 294 -1.52 7.93 14.44
CA GLN A 294 -0.89 7.06 15.44
C GLN A 294 0.56 7.45 15.75
N TYR A 295 1.37 7.75 14.72
CA TYR A 295 2.77 8.15 14.90
C TYR A 295 2.91 9.53 15.55
N TYR A 296 1.92 10.42 15.41
CA TYR A 296 1.90 11.67 16.17
C TYR A 296 1.63 11.42 17.65
N TYR A 297 0.75 10.49 17.99
CA TYR A 297 0.53 10.09 19.38
C TYR A 297 1.84 9.54 20.01
N ASP A 298 2.54 8.66 19.29
CA ASP A 298 3.82 8.10 19.74
C ASP A 298 4.93 9.17 19.86
N LEU A 299 4.97 10.14 18.93
CA LEU A 299 5.90 11.28 19.00
C LEU A 299 5.72 12.08 20.30
N PHE A 300 4.50 12.39 20.70
CA PHE A 300 4.26 13.13 21.94
C PHE A 300 4.62 12.29 23.18
N ASP A 301 4.41 10.97 23.13
CA ASP A 301 4.87 10.04 24.17
C ASP A 301 6.40 10.04 24.30
N ASP A 302 7.13 10.18 23.19
CA ASP A 302 8.59 10.33 23.15
C ASP A 302 9.04 11.71 23.65
N LEU A 303 8.42 12.80 23.16
CA LEU A 303 8.75 14.18 23.55
C LEU A 303 8.60 14.40 25.05
N PHE A 304 7.54 13.88 25.67
CA PHE A 304 7.34 14.02 27.11
C PHE A 304 8.35 13.23 27.93
N LYS A 305 8.77 12.03 27.49
CA LYS A 305 9.86 11.30 28.16
C LYS A 305 11.21 11.98 27.98
N ALA A 306 11.49 12.50 26.79
CA ALA A 306 12.70 13.26 26.52
C ALA A 306 12.76 14.55 27.36
N TYR A 307 11.62 15.22 27.52
CA TYR A 307 11.48 16.41 28.35
C TYR A 307 11.65 16.09 29.83
N ASP A 308 11.05 15.01 30.33
CA ASP A 308 11.21 14.62 31.73
C ASP A 308 12.66 14.23 32.05
N GLU A 309 13.38 13.57 31.14
CA GLU A 309 14.82 13.37 31.27
C GLU A 309 15.61 14.68 31.35
N LEU A 310 15.30 15.65 30.47
CA LEU A 310 15.92 16.97 30.50
C LEU A 310 15.64 17.68 31.83
N ARG A 311 14.38 17.70 32.27
CA ARG A 311 13.92 18.35 33.50
C ARG A 311 14.62 17.77 34.72
N ARG A 312 14.61 16.43 34.87
CA ARG A 312 15.31 15.74 35.98
C ARG A 312 16.80 16.06 35.97
N ARG A 313 17.43 16.14 34.79
CA ARG A 313 18.86 16.47 34.68
C ARG A 313 19.18 17.93 34.96
N GLY A 314 18.31 18.85 34.55
CA GLY A 314 18.42 20.28 34.81
C GLY A 314 18.35 20.64 36.28
N VAL A 315 17.44 20.00 37.03
CA VAL A 315 17.39 20.15 38.50
C VAL A 315 18.68 19.64 39.17
N GLY A 316 19.35 18.64 38.58
CA GLY A 316 20.61 18.10 39.08
C GLY A 316 21.87 18.92 38.76
N LEU A 317 21.76 20.06 38.07
CA LEU A 317 22.89 20.90 37.66
C LEU A 317 23.42 21.82 38.79
N MET A 318 22.93 21.66 40.01
CA MET A 318 23.19 22.56 41.14
C MET A 318 24.61 22.42 41.68
N CYS A 319 25.50 23.26 41.17
CA CYS A 319 26.81 23.52 41.76
C CYS A 319 26.89 24.99 42.14
N VAL A 320 27.14 25.27 43.41
CA VAL A 320 27.22 26.65 43.89
C VAL A 320 28.68 27.05 43.95
N CYS A 321 29.07 28.00 43.08
CA CYS A 321 30.35 28.67 43.21
C CYS A 321 30.21 29.74 44.29
N THR A 322 31.01 29.66 45.36
CA THR A 322 31.03 30.63 46.48
C THR A 322 29.66 30.90 47.12
N PRO A 323 29.11 29.97 47.92
CA PRO A 323 27.82 30.19 48.57
C PRO A 323 27.83 31.43 49.49
N PRO A 324 26.66 32.09 49.68
CA PRO A 324 26.48 33.08 50.73
C PRO A 324 26.69 32.43 52.10
N ASP A 325 27.42 33.11 52.98
CA ASP A 325 27.74 32.65 54.32
C ASP A 325 26.50 32.67 55.24
N GLY A 326 25.52 33.52 54.96
CA GLY A 326 24.28 33.71 55.71
C GLY A 326 23.20 32.63 55.60
N LEU A 327 23.32 31.66 54.68
CA LEU A 327 22.30 30.63 54.40
C LEU A 327 21.97 29.74 55.62
N PHE A 328 22.95 28.97 56.07
CA PHE A 328 22.86 28.17 57.29
C PHE A 328 24.21 28.19 58.03
N PRO A 329 24.58 29.33 58.64
CA PRO A 329 25.95 29.60 59.06
C PRO A 329 26.55 28.55 60.00
N ARG A 330 25.77 28.12 61.01
CA ARG A 330 26.20 27.17 62.04
C ARG A 330 25.21 26.04 62.29
N HIS A 331 24.30 25.77 61.36
CA HIS A 331 23.27 24.73 61.55
C HIS A 331 23.05 23.87 60.31
N LEU A 332 22.53 22.66 60.51
CA LEU A 332 22.09 21.75 59.45
C LEU A 332 20.72 21.14 59.83
N MET A 333 19.71 21.37 59.00
CA MET A 333 18.40 20.75 59.09
C MET A 333 18.47 19.31 58.57
N LEU A 334 18.00 18.33 59.35
CA LEU A 334 18.04 16.91 59.00
C LEU A 334 16.69 16.36 58.51
N GLY A 335 15.60 17.06 58.83
CA GLY A 335 14.27 16.91 58.25
C GLY A 335 13.46 15.72 58.74
N VAL A 336 12.27 16.00 59.29
CA VAL A 336 11.11 15.09 59.37
C VAL A 336 9.84 15.96 59.15
N PRO A 337 9.20 15.93 57.96
CA PRO A 337 9.46 15.09 56.78
C PRO A 337 10.77 15.44 56.04
N ALA A 338 11.20 14.53 55.15
CA ALA A 338 12.43 14.64 54.34
C ALA A 338 12.56 15.94 53.53
N SER A 339 11.44 16.64 53.30
CA SER A 339 11.39 17.93 52.63
C SER A 339 12.12 19.05 53.35
N TYR A 340 12.53 18.93 54.62
CA TYR A 340 13.25 19.99 55.36
C TYR A 340 14.77 19.74 55.48
N ARG A 341 15.32 18.79 54.73
CA ARG A 341 16.72 18.35 54.89
C ARG A 341 17.69 19.17 54.03
N HIS A 342 18.79 19.65 54.62
CA HIS A 342 19.90 20.25 53.88
C HIS A 342 20.63 19.20 53.02
N HIS A 343 20.36 19.21 51.72
CA HIS A 343 21.09 18.39 50.75
C HIS A 343 22.51 18.92 50.51
N PHE A 344 23.42 18.04 50.11
CA PHE A 344 24.78 18.44 49.75
C PHE A 344 24.81 19.19 48.41
N LEU A 345 25.33 20.41 48.44
CA LEU A 345 25.60 21.25 47.28
C LEU A 345 27.10 21.25 47.01
N ALA A 346 27.53 20.55 45.97
CA ALA A 346 28.94 20.43 45.61
C ALA A 346 29.47 21.73 44.97
N SER A 347 30.76 22.00 45.16
CA SER A 347 31.44 23.06 44.42
C SER A 347 31.67 22.65 42.96
N PRO A 348 31.90 23.62 42.05
CA PRO A 348 32.35 23.31 40.69
C PRO A 348 33.63 22.46 40.61
N ALA A 349 34.50 22.53 41.63
CA ALA A 349 35.77 21.79 41.65
C ALA A 349 35.57 20.28 41.92
N THR A 350 34.53 19.89 42.66
CA THR A 350 34.26 18.50 43.04
C THR A 350 33.05 17.90 42.30
N GLY A 351 32.08 18.74 41.88
CA GLY A 351 30.77 18.31 41.39
C GLY A 351 30.66 17.88 39.93
N ARG A 352 31.75 17.95 39.12
CA ARG A 352 31.75 17.61 37.67
C ARG A 352 30.67 18.36 36.84
N CYS A 353 30.35 19.59 37.23
CA CYS A 353 29.22 20.36 36.71
C CYS A 353 29.31 20.65 35.21
N GLY A 354 30.53 20.76 34.67
CA GLY A 354 30.75 20.87 33.22
C GLY A 354 30.23 19.65 32.45
N ALA A 355 30.47 18.44 32.95
CA ALA A 355 29.93 17.22 32.33
C ALA A 355 28.40 17.20 32.42
N TYR A 356 27.79 17.66 33.52
CA TYR A 356 26.33 17.74 33.61
C TYR A 356 25.74 18.81 32.68
N ALA A 357 26.44 19.93 32.48
CA ALA A 357 26.04 20.95 31.51
C ALA A 357 26.09 20.42 30.07
N ASP A 358 27.15 19.70 29.71
CA ASP A 358 27.25 19.07 28.38
C ASP A 358 26.16 18.01 28.14
N GLU A 359 25.78 17.29 29.20
CA GLU A 359 24.67 16.33 29.14
C GLU A 359 23.34 17.03 28.87
N LEU A 360 23.07 18.11 29.59
CA LEU A 360 21.87 18.92 29.42
C LEU A 360 21.80 19.51 28.01
N LYS A 361 22.92 20.06 27.50
CA LYS A 361 23.02 20.55 26.12
C LYS A 361 22.66 19.46 25.11
N GLN A 362 23.17 18.24 25.29
CA GLN A 362 22.88 17.11 24.40
C GLN A 362 21.43 16.62 24.49
N LEU A 363 20.85 16.57 25.70
CA LEU A 363 19.44 16.21 25.91
C LEU A 363 18.49 17.25 25.29
N PHE A 364 18.80 18.54 25.42
CA PHE A 364 18.04 19.61 24.77
C PHE A 364 18.16 19.52 23.25
N GLN A 365 19.37 19.28 22.75
CA GLN A 365 19.61 19.06 21.33
C GLN A 365 18.81 17.85 20.79
N ARG A 366 18.69 16.77 21.57
CA ARG A 366 17.83 15.63 21.22
C ARG A 366 16.36 16.05 21.07
N LEU A 367 15.82 16.85 21.99
CA LEU A 367 14.43 17.33 21.90
C LEU A 367 14.16 18.12 20.61
N VAL A 368 15.07 19.03 20.25
CA VAL A 368 14.99 19.79 19.00
C VAL A 368 15.00 18.83 17.80
N GLU A 369 15.90 17.84 17.81
CA GLU A 369 16.04 16.89 16.70
C GLU A 369 14.85 15.93 16.59
N LEU A 370 14.22 15.52 17.69
CA LEU A 370 12.98 14.71 17.67
C LEU A 370 11.86 15.46 16.94
N ALA A 371 11.66 16.75 17.25
CA ALA A 371 10.66 17.57 16.57
C ALA A 371 11.02 17.82 15.09
N ALA A 372 12.30 18.02 14.77
CA ALA A 372 12.77 18.32 13.42
C ALA A 372 12.75 17.11 12.47
N THR A 373 13.19 15.94 12.95
CA THR A 373 13.36 14.72 12.14
C THR A 373 12.09 13.89 11.97
N PHE A 374 11.04 14.17 12.76
CA PHE A 374 9.74 13.52 12.58
C PHE A 374 9.21 13.72 11.15
N SER A 375 8.87 12.61 10.50
CA SER A 375 8.30 12.55 9.15
C SER A 375 6.84 12.13 9.17
N GLU A 376 5.98 12.92 8.53
CA GLU A 376 4.56 12.62 8.32
C GLU A 376 4.32 11.64 7.16
N THR A 377 5.35 11.33 6.37
CA THR A 377 5.31 10.36 5.26
C THR A 377 6.62 9.56 5.22
N PRO A 378 6.86 8.68 6.20
CA PRO A 378 8.13 7.96 6.29
C PRO A 378 8.36 7.15 5.01
N SER A 379 9.51 7.40 4.37
CA SER A 379 9.86 6.84 3.05
C SER A 379 9.74 5.33 3.05
N VAL A 380 8.95 4.79 2.13
CA VAL A 380 8.73 3.35 1.94
C VAL A 380 9.88 2.81 1.07
N PRO A 381 10.78 1.93 1.58
CA PRO A 381 11.78 1.27 0.74
C PRO A 381 11.16 0.54 -0.49
N GLU A 382 11.92 0.26 -1.54
CA GLU A 382 11.33 -0.32 -2.77
C GLU A 382 11.02 -1.83 -2.66
N SER A 383 11.54 -2.54 -1.65
CA SER A 383 11.38 -3.99 -1.47
C SER A 383 10.43 -4.38 -0.31
N PRO A 384 9.35 -5.18 -0.54
CA PRO A 384 8.36 -5.55 0.47
C PRO A 384 8.88 -6.34 1.68
N SER A 385 9.98 -7.12 1.53
CA SER A 385 10.48 -8.03 2.57
C SER A 385 11.38 -7.37 3.62
N ASP A 386 12.01 -6.25 3.27
CA ASP A 386 12.98 -5.55 4.14
C ASP A 386 12.35 -4.38 4.92
N GLN A 387 11.02 -4.26 4.88
CA GLN A 387 10.29 -3.08 5.33
C GLN A 387 9.47 -3.23 6.60
N ILE A 388 9.25 -4.45 7.08
CA ILE A 388 8.55 -4.67 8.35
C ILE A 388 9.59 -5.21 9.31
N ARG A 389 9.85 -4.45 10.37
CA ARG A 389 10.91 -4.76 11.34
C ARG A 389 10.32 -4.85 12.73
N ILE A 390 10.73 -5.89 13.46
CA ILE A 390 10.48 -6.03 14.89
C ILE A 390 11.76 -5.67 15.62
N THR A 391 11.71 -4.63 16.46
CA THR A 391 12.87 -4.12 17.20
C THR A 391 12.64 -4.33 18.70
N PRO A 392 13.51 -5.07 19.41
CA PRO A 392 13.44 -5.19 20.87
C PRO A 392 13.56 -3.83 21.55
N SER A 393 12.76 -3.60 22.58
CA SER A 393 12.71 -2.35 23.32
C SER A 393 12.22 -2.62 24.76
N LYS A 394 12.03 -1.54 25.54
CA LYS A 394 11.59 -1.60 26.93
C LYS A 394 10.26 -0.84 27.12
N LEU A 395 9.30 -1.50 27.75
CA LEU A 395 8.07 -0.95 28.33
C LEU A 395 8.32 -0.63 29.82
N TRP A 396 7.46 0.20 30.46
CA TRP A 396 7.55 0.74 31.84
C TRP A 396 8.26 2.10 32.01
N ASP A 397 8.47 2.51 33.26
CA ASP A 397 9.12 3.75 33.70
C ASP A 397 10.64 3.68 33.48
N VAL A 398 11.03 3.56 32.21
CA VAL A 398 12.41 3.64 31.75
C VAL A 398 12.60 4.92 30.95
N PRO A 399 13.79 5.56 31.03
CA PRO A 399 14.12 6.70 30.21
C PRO A 399 13.98 6.35 28.71
N LEU A 400 13.58 7.32 27.89
CA LEU A 400 13.61 7.24 26.43
C LEU A 400 14.99 6.81 25.92
N SER A 401 16.07 7.24 26.58
CA SER A 401 17.46 6.84 26.27
C SER A 401 17.71 5.32 26.23
N GLU A 402 16.86 4.53 26.91
CA GLU A 402 16.94 3.06 26.97
C GLU A 402 16.00 2.34 25.98
N LYS A 403 15.14 3.09 25.29
CA LYS A 403 14.20 2.56 24.30
C LYS A 403 14.81 2.51 22.91
N ALA A 404 14.23 1.69 22.03
CA ALA A 404 14.64 1.65 20.63
C ALA A 404 14.15 2.89 19.85
N ILE A 405 14.96 3.37 18.91
CA ILE A 405 14.66 4.52 18.05
C ILE A 405 13.55 4.16 17.04
N PRO A 406 12.45 4.92 17.02
CA PRO A 406 11.33 4.77 16.08
C PRO A 406 11.63 4.82 14.59
N TYR A 407 10.72 4.23 13.81
CA TYR A 407 10.66 4.28 12.35
C TYR A 407 10.38 5.68 11.79
N TYR A 408 9.52 6.46 12.45
CA TYR A 408 9.03 7.76 11.94
C TYR A 408 10.04 8.92 12.05
N TYR A 409 11.24 8.69 12.60
CA TYR A 409 12.33 9.65 12.57
C TYR A 409 13.23 9.42 11.37
N ARG A 410 13.55 10.49 10.64
CA ARG A 410 14.48 10.42 9.52
C ARG A 410 15.93 10.24 10.02
N PRO A 411 16.75 9.38 9.37
CA PRO A 411 18.13 9.13 9.78
C PRO A 411 19.11 10.24 9.36
N ASP A 412 18.71 11.19 8.52
CA ASP A 412 19.52 12.26 7.91
C ASP A 412 19.66 13.52 8.79
N GLY A 413 19.34 13.42 10.08
CA GLY A 413 19.47 14.52 11.04
C GLY A 413 20.90 15.07 11.16
N THR A 414 21.03 16.35 11.53
CA THR A 414 22.33 17.03 11.70
C THR A 414 22.47 17.63 13.10
N PRO A 415 23.08 16.91 14.06
CA PRO A 415 23.72 15.60 13.96
C PRO A 415 22.70 14.44 13.98
N PRO A 416 23.07 13.24 13.48
CA PRO A 416 22.14 12.12 13.39
C PRO A 416 21.52 11.75 14.73
N LEU A 417 20.21 11.49 14.76
CA LEU A 417 19.46 11.27 16.01
C LEU A 417 20.05 10.15 16.89
N HIS A 418 20.60 9.08 16.31
CA HIS A 418 21.21 7.99 17.07
C HIS A 418 22.44 8.42 17.90
N THR A 419 23.09 9.52 17.52
CA THR A 419 24.20 10.15 18.27
C THR A 419 23.72 11.00 19.44
N LEU A 420 22.45 11.39 19.47
CA LEU A 420 21.86 12.17 20.55
C LEU A 420 20.98 11.32 21.46
N TRP A 421 20.61 10.11 21.03
CA TRP A 421 19.61 9.28 21.70
C TRP A 421 19.97 8.90 23.14
N ASN A 422 21.21 8.46 23.39
CA ASN A 422 21.69 8.07 24.71
C ASN A 422 23.06 8.73 24.98
N VAL A 423 23.09 9.67 25.92
CA VAL A 423 24.27 10.50 26.21
C VAL A 423 25.45 9.65 26.68
N GLU A 424 25.22 8.64 27.53
CA GLU A 424 26.30 7.79 28.04
C GLU A 424 26.97 6.97 26.93
N LYS A 425 26.16 6.41 26.01
CA LYS A 425 26.69 5.71 24.84
C LYS A 425 27.44 6.65 23.91
N SER A 426 26.93 7.87 23.69
CA SER A 426 27.60 8.85 22.84
C SER A 426 28.95 9.29 23.41
N ARG A 427 29.02 9.55 24.72
CA ARG A 427 30.29 9.85 25.43
C ARG A 427 31.33 8.74 25.31
N ARG A 428 30.88 7.49 25.24
CA ARG A 428 31.75 6.31 25.07
C ARG A 428 32.05 5.98 23.61
N ASN A 429 31.67 6.83 22.65
CA ASN A 429 31.76 6.57 21.20
C ASN A 429 31.05 5.27 20.77
N ARG A 430 29.91 4.97 21.42
CA ARG A 430 29.07 3.78 21.19
C ARG A 430 27.64 4.14 20.79
N ALA A 431 27.43 5.32 20.21
CA ALA A 431 26.13 5.77 19.73
C ALA A 431 25.52 4.83 18.66
N ASN A 432 26.35 4.16 17.86
CA ASN A 432 25.93 3.15 16.89
C ASN A 432 25.42 1.85 17.54
N GLN A 433 25.47 1.73 18.87
CA GLN A 433 24.91 0.62 19.64
C GLN A 433 23.48 0.89 20.15
N ASN A 434 22.86 1.98 19.72
CA ASN A 434 21.44 2.22 19.99
C ASN A 434 20.58 1.30 19.12
N LEU A 435 19.58 0.64 19.71
CA LEU A 435 18.63 -0.13 18.92
C LEU A 435 17.70 0.83 18.19
N GLY A 436 17.30 0.49 16.98
CA GLY A 436 16.40 1.33 16.20
C GLY A 436 16.05 0.73 14.85
N TYR A 437 14.96 1.21 14.28
CA TYR A 437 14.47 0.74 13.00
C TYR A 437 15.50 0.96 11.87
N HIS A 438 16.13 2.14 11.81
CA HIS A 438 17.11 2.51 10.77
C HIS A 438 18.57 2.23 11.17
N SER A 439 18.79 1.25 12.06
CA SER A 439 20.14 0.91 12.57
C SER A 439 21.11 0.39 11.51
N ASP A 440 20.61 -0.05 10.37
CA ASP A 440 21.37 -0.41 9.17
C ASP A 440 22.07 0.80 8.52
N ARG A 441 21.55 2.03 8.75
CA ARG A 441 22.07 3.28 8.16
C ARG A 441 22.96 4.08 9.11
N TYR A 442 23.30 3.54 10.28
CA TYR A 442 24.11 4.25 11.26
C TYR A 442 25.54 4.48 10.78
N THR A 443 26.05 5.66 11.10
CA THR A 443 27.45 6.02 10.88
C THR A 443 28.09 6.36 12.24
N PRO A 444 29.18 5.68 12.65
CA PRO A 444 29.77 4.49 12.03
C PRO A 444 28.82 3.26 12.04
N PRO A 445 29.03 2.24 11.19
CA PRO A 445 28.14 1.08 11.07
C PRO A 445 27.84 0.43 12.42
N ALA A 446 26.58 0.07 12.64
CA ALA A 446 26.15 -0.59 13.86
C ALA A 446 26.64 -2.06 13.90
N PRO A 447 27.01 -2.59 15.07
CA PRO A 447 27.43 -3.99 15.21
C PRO A 447 26.27 -4.96 14.96
N GLY A 448 26.60 -6.23 14.69
CA GLY A 448 25.63 -7.27 14.30
C GLY A 448 24.48 -7.48 15.31
N PHE A 449 24.73 -7.29 16.60
CA PHE A 449 23.70 -7.41 17.65
C PHE A 449 22.67 -6.28 17.65
N VAL A 450 22.91 -5.19 16.91
CA VAL A 450 21.98 -4.08 16.74
C VAL A 450 21.18 -4.26 15.44
N THR A 451 21.88 -4.56 14.34
CA THR A 451 21.23 -4.76 13.04
C THR A 451 20.40 -6.03 12.98
N LYS A 452 20.82 -7.10 13.68
CA LYS A 452 20.10 -8.39 13.75
C LYS A 452 19.67 -8.72 15.17
N ALA A 453 19.13 -7.74 15.91
CA ALA A 453 18.80 -7.85 17.34
C ALA A 453 18.00 -9.11 17.74
N LEU A 454 17.07 -9.58 16.90
CA LEU A 454 16.26 -10.78 17.17
C LEU A 454 17.04 -12.12 17.16
N GLN A 455 18.29 -12.11 16.69
CA GLN A 455 19.18 -13.29 16.71
C GLN A 455 19.99 -13.38 18.01
N TYR A 456 19.93 -12.36 18.86
CA TYR A 456 20.68 -12.24 20.10
C TYR A 456 19.74 -12.33 21.30
N ASP A 457 20.31 -12.17 22.50
CA ASP A 457 19.59 -12.27 23.76
C ASP A 457 18.44 -11.24 23.85
N LEU A 458 17.23 -11.76 24.12
CA LEU A 458 16.01 -10.98 24.29
C LEU A 458 15.66 -10.75 25.77
N GLU A 459 16.32 -11.42 26.71
CA GLU A 459 16.06 -11.29 28.16
C GLU A 459 16.07 -9.84 28.67
N PRO A 460 16.96 -8.94 28.21
CA PRO A 460 16.96 -7.54 28.66
C PRO A 460 15.77 -6.70 28.19
N TYR A 461 14.94 -7.22 27.28
CA TYR A 461 13.86 -6.51 26.61
C TYR A 461 12.52 -7.16 26.92
N ASN A 462 11.56 -6.37 27.39
CA ASN A 462 10.21 -6.85 27.71
C ASN A 462 9.16 -6.41 26.68
N PHE A 463 9.58 -5.72 25.61
CA PHE A 463 8.71 -5.17 24.59
C PHE A 463 9.28 -5.37 23.19
N LEU A 464 8.40 -5.71 22.24
CA LEU A 464 8.73 -5.84 20.84
C LEU A 464 7.99 -4.75 20.08
N ARG A 465 8.75 -3.78 19.57
CA ARG A 465 8.23 -2.69 18.75
C ARG A 465 8.05 -3.19 17.32
N VAL A 466 6.86 -3.03 16.74
CA VAL A 466 6.51 -3.60 15.43
C VAL A 466 6.17 -2.46 14.48
N GLU A 467 6.98 -2.25 13.45
CA GLU A 467 6.93 -1.01 12.67
C GLU A 467 7.04 -1.24 11.17
N GLY A 468 6.65 -0.22 10.41
CA GLY A 468 6.64 -0.25 8.95
C GLY A 468 5.40 -0.91 8.35
N HIS A 469 4.39 -1.24 9.15
CA HIS A 469 3.20 -1.98 8.71
C HIS A 469 1.99 -1.10 8.35
N LEU A 470 1.87 0.12 8.88
CA LEU A 470 0.76 1.04 8.58
C LEU A 470 0.73 1.44 7.08
N GLY A 471 -0.46 1.56 6.51
CA GLY A 471 -0.67 1.96 5.12
C GLY A 471 -0.44 0.85 4.08
N ARG A 472 -0.25 -0.40 4.51
CA ARG A 472 0.01 -1.55 3.63
C ARG A 472 -1.13 -2.55 3.61
N ASP A 473 -1.10 -3.46 2.64
CA ASP A 473 -2.00 -4.61 2.63
C ASP A 473 -1.77 -5.52 3.85
N TYR A 474 -2.83 -5.79 4.61
CA TYR A 474 -2.80 -6.56 5.83
C TYR A 474 -2.36 -8.02 5.61
N ARG A 475 -2.61 -8.60 4.43
CA ARG A 475 -2.22 -9.99 4.15
C ARG A 475 -0.71 -10.09 3.97
N ALA A 476 -0.12 -9.13 3.26
CA ALA A 476 1.33 -9.01 3.14
C ALA A 476 2.00 -8.78 4.50
N VAL A 477 1.44 -7.86 5.31
CA VAL A 477 1.93 -7.56 6.67
C VAL A 477 1.84 -8.78 7.58
N LEU A 478 0.67 -9.42 7.64
CA LEU A 478 0.43 -10.59 8.49
C LEU A 478 1.37 -11.73 8.11
N ARG A 479 1.59 -11.98 6.82
CA ARG A 479 2.56 -12.98 6.34
C ARG A 479 3.97 -12.64 6.83
N ALA A 480 4.41 -11.39 6.67
CA ALA A 480 5.75 -10.98 7.10
C ALA A 480 5.94 -11.14 8.61
N LEU A 481 4.97 -10.71 9.42
CA LEU A 481 5.04 -10.83 10.87
C LEU A 481 4.98 -12.28 11.35
N LEU A 482 4.16 -13.13 10.74
CA LEU A 482 4.12 -14.57 11.03
C LEU A 482 5.44 -15.26 10.65
N LEU A 483 6.06 -14.88 9.54
CA LEU A 483 7.39 -15.37 9.16
C LEU A 483 8.46 -14.95 10.17
N LEU A 484 8.45 -13.70 10.63
CA LEU A 484 9.38 -13.21 11.67
C LEU A 484 9.14 -13.92 13.01
N LYS A 485 7.87 -14.06 13.44
CA LYS A 485 7.48 -14.81 14.65
C LYS A 485 8.01 -16.24 14.60
N ASN A 486 7.76 -16.97 13.52
CA ASN A 486 8.17 -18.37 13.39
C ASN A 486 9.68 -18.52 13.25
N ARG A 487 10.35 -17.64 12.49
CA ARG A 487 11.80 -17.66 12.28
C ARG A 487 12.58 -17.39 13.57
N TYR A 488 12.13 -16.43 14.37
CA TYR A 488 12.81 -16.00 15.60
C TYR A 488 12.17 -16.52 16.89
N ARG A 489 11.13 -17.37 16.78
CA ARG A 489 10.41 -17.98 17.91
C ARG A 489 9.92 -16.96 18.94
N LEU A 490 9.33 -15.86 18.45
CA LEU A 490 8.88 -14.77 19.30
C LEU A 490 7.64 -15.17 20.13
N PRO A 491 7.61 -14.91 21.45
CA PRO A 491 6.51 -15.30 22.33
C PRO A 491 5.35 -14.28 22.28
N ILE A 492 4.79 -14.05 21.09
CA ILE A 492 3.69 -13.10 20.86
C ILE A 492 2.64 -13.71 19.93
N GLU A 493 1.38 -13.29 20.08
CA GLU A 493 0.32 -13.65 19.14
C GLU A 493 0.03 -12.48 18.18
N ILE A 494 -0.36 -12.77 16.94
CA ILE A 494 -0.68 -11.73 15.94
C ILE A 494 -2.10 -11.96 15.44
N LEU A 495 -2.95 -10.96 15.59
CA LEU A 495 -4.35 -10.98 15.20
C LEU A 495 -4.61 -9.86 14.20
N ALA A 496 -5.39 -10.13 13.14
CA ALA A 496 -5.86 -9.11 12.20
C ALA A 496 -7.38 -8.96 12.31
N LEU A 497 -7.86 -7.73 12.51
CA LEU A 497 -9.25 -7.39 12.71
C LEU A 497 -9.72 -6.36 11.68
N ARG A 498 -10.93 -6.56 11.18
CA ARG A 498 -11.59 -5.65 10.25
C ARG A 498 -12.19 -4.45 10.97
N ALA A 499 -11.95 -3.26 10.46
CA ALA A 499 -12.75 -2.07 10.77
C ALA A 499 -13.94 -1.99 9.81
N GLY A 500 -15.17 -1.99 10.34
CA GLY A 500 -16.39 -1.88 9.55
C GLY A 500 -17.63 -2.39 10.28
N ALA A 501 -18.80 -2.14 9.68
CA ALA A 501 -20.05 -2.75 10.12
C ALA A 501 -20.02 -4.27 9.88
N PHE A 502 -20.67 -5.01 10.78
CA PHE A 502 -20.80 -6.46 10.67
C PHE A 502 -21.45 -6.86 9.35
N ASP A 503 -20.84 -7.81 8.64
CA ASP A 503 -21.37 -8.39 7.41
C ASP A 503 -21.43 -9.91 7.56
N GLU A 504 -22.65 -10.45 7.51
CA GLU A 504 -22.94 -11.87 7.65
C GLU A 504 -22.49 -12.69 6.43
N ARG A 505 -22.19 -12.07 5.28
CA ARG A 505 -21.83 -12.75 4.03
C ARG A 505 -20.33 -13.02 3.87
N ILE A 506 -19.52 -12.59 4.84
CA ILE A 506 -18.07 -12.78 4.79
C ILE A 506 -17.73 -14.28 4.79
N PRO A 507 -16.88 -14.74 3.86
CA PRO A 507 -16.42 -16.12 3.85
C PRO A 507 -15.53 -16.38 5.06
N VAL A 508 -15.87 -17.43 5.81
CA VAL A 508 -15.07 -17.91 6.94
C VAL A 508 -14.59 -19.31 6.62
N ASP A 509 -13.30 -19.55 6.84
CA ASP A 509 -12.73 -20.88 6.72
C ASP A 509 -13.06 -21.71 7.97
N LEU A 510 -14.17 -22.46 7.90
CA LEU A 510 -14.68 -23.28 9.00
C LEU A 510 -13.81 -24.52 9.26
N SER A 511 -12.90 -24.89 8.35
CA SER A 511 -12.03 -26.07 8.51
C SER A 511 -11.11 -25.96 9.74
N LYS A 512 -10.76 -24.73 10.14
CA LYS A 512 -9.89 -24.44 11.28
C LYS A 512 -10.61 -24.30 12.61
N GLU A 513 -11.94 -24.26 12.59
CA GLU A 513 -12.80 -24.15 13.77
C GLU A 513 -13.50 -25.48 14.05
N SER A 514 -12.97 -26.60 13.54
CA SER A 514 -13.58 -27.93 13.61
C SER A 514 -13.98 -28.34 15.04
N CYS A 515 -13.18 -27.97 16.04
CA CYS A 515 -13.49 -28.23 17.44
C CYS A 515 -14.77 -27.55 17.96
N ARG A 516 -15.22 -26.45 17.33
CA ARG A 516 -16.47 -25.75 17.68
C ARG A 516 -17.71 -26.32 17.01
N PHE A 517 -17.53 -27.23 16.06
CA PHE A 517 -18.63 -27.82 15.29
C PHE A 517 -18.69 -29.35 15.44
N GLN A 518 -17.66 -29.97 16.03
CA GLN A 518 -17.57 -31.43 16.20
C GLN A 518 -18.70 -32.01 17.04
N ASP A 519 -19.20 -31.28 18.03
CA ASP A 519 -20.36 -31.66 18.84
C ASP A 519 -21.66 -31.65 18.02
N LEU A 520 -21.85 -30.64 17.17
CA LEU A 520 -23.01 -30.54 16.26
C LEU A 520 -22.97 -31.62 15.18
N GLU A 521 -21.79 -31.92 14.65
CA GLU A 521 -21.59 -33.00 13.67
C GLU A 521 -21.93 -34.36 14.27
N ALA A 522 -21.45 -34.65 15.50
CA ALA A 522 -21.76 -35.90 16.19
C ALA A 522 -23.27 -36.05 16.49
N LEU A 523 -23.95 -34.96 16.84
CA LEU A 523 -25.41 -34.95 17.00
C LEU A 523 -26.11 -35.21 15.66
N TYR A 524 -25.70 -34.55 14.59
CA TYR A 524 -26.24 -34.76 13.25
C TYR A 524 -26.07 -36.22 12.80
N ASP A 525 -24.88 -36.80 12.93
CA ASP A 525 -24.58 -38.19 12.57
C ASP A 525 -25.45 -39.20 13.32
N SER A 526 -25.65 -38.98 14.63
CA SER A 526 -26.54 -39.81 15.45
C SER A 526 -27.99 -39.75 14.95
N TRP A 527 -28.52 -38.54 14.71
CA TRP A 527 -29.90 -38.35 14.24
C TRP A 527 -30.12 -38.85 12.82
N LYS A 528 -29.17 -38.57 11.92
CA LYS A 528 -29.15 -39.09 10.56
C LYS A 528 -29.17 -40.62 10.56
N SER A 529 -28.33 -41.26 11.37
CA SER A 529 -28.29 -42.72 11.47
C SER A 529 -29.60 -43.32 11.97
N GLN A 530 -30.25 -42.67 12.95
CA GLN A 530 -31.57 -43.09 13.45
C GLN A 530 -32.65 -42.97 12.37
N LEU A 531 -32.70 -41.83 11.66
CA LEU A 531 -33.67 -41.59 10.59
C LEU A 531 -33.44 -42.52 9.39
N ALA A 532 -32.19 -42.70 8.97
CA ALA A 532 -31.80 -43.63 7.92
C ALA A 532 -32.21 -45.08 8.23
N CYS A 533 -31.97 -45.54 9.47
CA CYS A 533 -32.38 -46.86 9.91
C CYS A 533 -33.91 -47.03 9.89
N PHE A 534 -34.65 -45.99 10.28
CA PHE A 534 -36.11 -45.99 10.27
C PHE A 534 -36.65 -46.02 8.83
N LEU A 535 -36.20 -45.12 7.95
CA LEU A 535 -36.62 -45.08 6.54
C LEU A 535 -36.31 -46.40 5.82
N CYS A 536 -35.13 -46.99 6.11
CA CYS A 536 -34.75 -48.30 5.59
C CYS A 536 -35.72 -49.40 6.01
N LYS A 537 -36.15 -49.42 7.28
CA LYS A 537 -37.10 -50.41 7.80
C LYS A 537 -38.45 -50.31 7.08
N GLU A 538 -38.96 -49.10 6.89
CA GLU A 538 -40.26 -48.88 6.25
C GLU A 538 -40.22 -49.20 4.75
N VAL A 539 -39.19 -48.76 4.01
CA VAL A 539 -39.06 -49.11 2.58
C VAL A 539 -38.89 -50.62 2.39
N ARG A 540 -38.11 -51.32 3.25
CA ARG A 540 -37.98 -52.77 3.18
C ARG A 540 -39.31 -53.49 3.39
N TYR A 541 -40.14 -52.99 4.29
CA TYR A 541 -41.47 -53.52 4.53
C TYR A 541 -42.34 -53.39 3.26
N PHE A 542 -42.41 -52.18 2.68
CA PHE A 542 -43.17 -51.97 1.44
C PHE A 542 -42.62 -52.79 0.25
N TYR A 543 -41.31 -53.00 0.18
CA TYR A 543 -40.69 -53.85 -0.86
C TYR A 543 -41.05 -55.34 -0.77
N GLN A 544 -41.41 -55.82 0.41
CA GLN A 544 -41.73 -57.23 0.68
C GLN A 544 -43.21 -57.56 0.52
N LEU A 545 -44.07 -56.58 0.28
CA LEU A 545 -45.50 -56.80 0.06
C LEU A 545 -45.72 -57.65 -1.21
N PRO A 546 -46.54 -58.71 -1.13
CA PRO A 546 -46.68 -59.69 -2.23
C PRO A 546 -47.56 -59.15 -3.36
N GLU A 547 -47.05 -59.06 -4.60
CA GLU A 547 -47.76 -58.49 -5.76
C GLU A 547 -47.55 -59.35 -7.01
N GLU A 548 -48.63 -59.73 -7.71
CA GLU A 548 -48.55 -60.57 -8.92
C GLU A 548 -48.08 -59.77 -10.14
N SER A 549 -46.76 -59.63 -10.32
CA SER A 549 -46.17 -59.04 -11.54
C SER A 549 -45.61 -60.12 -12.46
N GLY A 550 -46.03 -60.14 -13.73
CA GLY A 550 -45.58 -61.11 -14.75
C GLY A 550 -44.12 -60.96 -15.21
N GLY A 551 -43.22 -60.58 -14.31
CA GLY A 551 -41.81 -60.27 -14.54
C GLY A 551 -40.84 -61.43 -14.27
N PRO A 552 -39.51 -61.17 -14.30
CA PRO A 552 -38.47 -62.18 -14.14
C PRO A 552 -38.54 -62.94 -12.80
N THR A 553 -38.30 -64.24 -12.82
CA THR A 553 -38.50 -65.16 -11.68
C THR A 553 -37.32 -65.26 -10.69
N VAL A 554 -36.29 -64.43 -10.83
CA VAL A 554 -35.04 -64.51 -10.05
C VAL A 554 -34.89 -63.29 -9.14
N PRO A 555 -34.55 -63.47 -7.85
CA PRO A 555 -34.26 -62.35 -6.95
C PRO A 555 -33.11 -61.47 -7.46
N ALA A 556 -33.25 -60.14 -7.34
CA ALA A 556 -32.26 -59.17 -7.81
C ALA A 556 -31.83 -58.21 -6.70
N ALA A 557 -30.63 -57.64 -6.82
CA ALA A 557 -30.20 -56.56 -5.94
C ALA A 557 -31.05 -55.29 -6.18
N PRO A 558 -31.40 -54.53 -5.14
CA PRO A 558 -32.16 -53.28 -5.29
C PRO A 558 -31.35 -52.24 -6.06
N GLY A 559 -32.04 -51.46 -6.90
CA GLY A 559 -31.49 -50.32 -7.63
C GLY A 559 -31.53 -49.02 -6.83
N LEU A 560 -32.25 -48.98 -5.70
CA LEU A 560 -32.27 -47.84 -4.77
C LEU A 560 -30.97 -47.74 -3.95
N PRO A 561 -30.27 -46.58 -4.00
CA PRO A 561 -29.06 -46.33 -3.19
C PRO A 561 -29.28 -46.54 -1.68
N MET A 562 -30.42 -46.08 -1.16
CA MET A 562 -30.77 -46.24 0.26
C MET A 562 -30.71 -47.70 0.73
N LEU A 563 -31.25 -48.64 -0.05
CA LEU A 563 -31.31 -50.06 0.31
C LEU A 563 -29.94 -50.75 0.19
N LEU A 564 -29.10 -50.31 -0.76
CA LEU A 564 -27.74 -50.78 -0.92
C LEU A 564 -26.85 -50.37 0.27
N GLU A 565 -27.07 -49.16 0.82
CA GLU A 565 -26.33 -48.65 1.98
C GLU A 565 -26.83 -49.24 3.31
N CYS A 566 -28.16 -49.30 3.51
CA CYS A 566 -28.73 -49.70 4.80
C CYS A 566 -28.92 -51.22 4.97
N ALA A 567 -29.00 -51.98 3.89
CA ALA A 567 -29.24 -53.42 3.90
C ALA A 567 -28.55 -54.12 2.69
N PRO A 568 -27.21 -54.18 2.65
CA PRO A 568 -26.45 -54.63 1.48
C PRO A 568 -26.71 -56.10 1.07
N GLY A 569 -27.25 -56.92 1.98
CA GLY A 569 -27.65 -58.31 1.70
C GLY A 569 -29.13 -58.50 1.32
N PHE A 570 -29.91 -57.42 1.18
CA PHE A 570 -31.32 -57.50 0.83
C PHE A 570 -31.48 -57.81 -0.67
N LEU A 571 -32.25 -58.85 -0.98
CA LEU A 571 -32.60 -59.23 -2.35
C LEU A 571 -34.09 -59.03 -2.59
N VAL A 572 -34.42 -58.26 -3.62
CA VAL A 572 -35.78 -58.02 -4.08
C VAL A 572 -36.33 -59.32 -4.66
N GLN A 573 -37.35 -59.87 -4.00
CA GLN A 573 -37.96 -61.15 -4.38
C GLN A 573 -38.86 -60.98 -5.63
N PRO A 574 -39.03 -62.03 -6.45
CA PRO A 574 -40.04 -62.03 -7.51
C PRO A 574 -41.45 -61.97 -6.90
N ASN A 575 -42.39 -61.37 -7.62
CA ASN A 575 -43.78 -61.16 -7.17
C ASN A 575 -43.92 -60.33 -5.89
N THR A 576 -43.15 -59.25 -5.75
CA THR A 576 -43.34 -58.26 -4.69
C THR A 576 -43.48 -56.85 -5.24
N LEU A 577 -44.08 -55.95 -4.46
CA LEU A 577 -44.23 -54.53 -4.81
C LEU A 577 -42.86 -53.87 -5.07
N GLY A 578 -41.83 -54.29 -4.34
CA GLY A 578 -40.45 -53.85 -4.58
C GLY A 578 -39.95 -54.18 -5.98
N ARG A 579 -40.30 -55.36 -6.53
CA ARG A 579 -39.93 -55.75 -7.90
C ARG A 579 -40.58 -54.83 -8.93
N LEU A 580 -41.84 -54.49 -8.72
CA LEU A 580 -42.59 -53.59 -9.59
C LEU A 580 -42.03 -52.15 -9.53
N PHE A 581 -41.65 -51.69 -8.35
CA PHE A 581 -40.99 -50.40 -8.17
C PHE A 581 -39.63 -50.33 -8.89
N GLU A 582 -38.81 -51.38 -8.82
CA GLU A 582 -37.51 -51.44 -9.51
C GLU A 582 -37.67 -51.45 -11.04
N GLU A 583 -38.72 -52.08 -11.56
CA GLU A 583 -39.05 -52.06 -12.99
C GLU A 583 -39.57 -50.69 -13.44
N TRP A 584 -40.32 -49.99 -12.59
CA TRP A 584 -40.70 -48.60 -12.81
C TRP A 584 -39.47 -47.68 -12.78
N LEU A 585 -38.59 -47.84 -11.79
CA LEU A 585 -37.35 -47.07 -11.65
C LEU A 585 -36.40 -47.28 -12.84
N ALA A 586 -36.33 -48.50 -13.39
CA ALA A 586 -35.54 -48.79 -14.58
C ALA A 586 -36.03 -48.08 -15.85
N ARG A 587 -37.29 -47.63 -15.89
CA ARG A 587 -37.87 -46.84 -17.00
C ARG A 587 -37.63 -45.34 -16.83
N VAL A 588 -37.15 -44.88 -15.66
CA VAL A 588 -36.81 -43.48 -15.40
C VAL A 588 -35.42 -43.17 -16.00
N PRO A 589 -35.27 -42.08 -16.80
CA PRO A 589 -33.99 -41.69 -17.37
C PRO A 589 -32.94 -41.47 -16.28
N GLY A 590 -31.85 -42.26 -16.30
CA GLY A 590 -30.75 -42.13 -15.35
C GLY A 590 -31.04 -42.59 -13.92
N ARG A 591 -32.19 -43.24 -13.65
CA ARG A 591 -32.61 -43.69 -12.30
C ARG A 591 -32.64 -42.58 -11.24
N ASN A 592 -32.73 -41.32 -11.65
CA ASN A 592 -32.69 -40.18 -10.75
C ASN A 592 -34.10 -39.82 -10.26
N LEU A 593 -34.41 -40.17 -9.00
CA LEU A 593 -35.70 -39.91 -8.37
C LEU A 593 -35.97 -38.42 -8.09
N ALA A 594 -34.94 -37.58 -8.04
CA ALA A 594 -35.07 -36.15 -7.76
C ALA A 594 -35.50 -35.32 -8.98
N ALA A 595 -35.31 -35.84 -10.20
CA ALA A 595 -35.66 -35.15 -11.45
C ALA A 595 -37.11 -35.39 -11.92
N ILE A 596 -37.87 -36.22 -11.20
CA ILE A 596 -39.24 -36.58 -11.55
C ILE A 596 -40.18 -35.56 -10.89
N ASP A 597 -40.86 -34.75 -11.71
CA ASP A 597 -41.92 -33.85 -11.25
C ASP A 597 -43.16 -34.68 -10.91
N LEU A 598 -43.31 -35.02 -9.63
CA LEU A 598 -44.45 -35.77 -9.08
C LEU A 598 -45.66 -34.85 -8.81
N ASN A 599 -45.82 -33.77 -9.58
CA ASN A 599 -46.97 -32.88 -9.49
C ASN A 599 -48.27 -33.69 -9.49
N LEU A 600 -48.95 -33.66 -8.34
CA LEU A 600 -50.15 -34.42 -8.02
C LEU A 600 -51.34 -33.95 -8.87
N ASP A 601 -51.47 -34.43 -10.12
CA ASP A 601 -52.79 -34.50 -10.76
C ASP A 601 -53.51 -35.76 -10.26
N LEU A 602 -54.02 -35.64 -9.03
CA LEU A 602 -54.69 -36.68 -8.24
C LEU A 602 -55.99 -37.22 -8.88
N ARG A 603 -56.40 -36.69 -10.04
CA ARG A 603 -57.56 -37.16 -10.79
C ARG A 603 -57.31 -38.45 -11.57
N PHE A 604 -56.07 -38.93 -11.65
CA PHE A 604 -55.67 -40.09 -12.47
C PHE A 604 -54.90 -41.20 -11.73
N VAL A 605 -54.99 -41.25 -10.40
CA VAL A 605 -54.25 -42.24 -9.59
C VAL A 605 -55.17 -43.42 -9.25
N GLY A 606 -55.00 -44.54 -9.96
CA GLY A 606 -55.53 -45.83 -9.51
C GLY A 606 -54.89 -46.29 -8.19
N ARG A 607 -55.60 -47.10 -7.41
CA ARG A 607 -55.27 -47.52 -6.03
C ARG A 607 -53.85 -48.13 -5.84
N PHE A 608 -53.26 -48.73 -6.87
CA PHE A 608 -51.91 -49.31 -6.87
C PHE A 608 -50.75 -48.29 -6.93
N ASN A 609 -51.00 -47.08 -7.45
CA ASN A 609 -49.95 -46.09 -7.66
C ASN A 609 -49.51 -45.39 -6.36
N VAL A 610 -50.35 -45.40 -5.32
CA VAL A 610 -50.12 -44.67 -4.05
C VAL A 610 -48.93 -45.23 -3.26
N LEU A 611 -48.82 -46.55 -3.13
CA LEU A 611 -47.72 -47.19 -2.39
C LEU A 611 -46.37 -47.03 -3.11
N LEU A 612 -46.37 -47.02 -4.45
CA LEU A 612 -45.16 -46.75 -5.24
C LEU A 612 -44.69 -45.30 -5.07
N PHE A 613 -45.62 -44.34 -5.03
CA PHE A 613 -45.26 -42.95 -4.73
C PHE A 613 -44.73 -42.80 -3.30
N LEU A 614 -45.34 -43.46 -2.31
CA LEU A 614 -44.84 -43.44 -0.93
C LEU A 614 -43.38 -43.92 -0.84
N ILE A 615 -43.04 -45.03 -1.51
CA ILE A 615 -41.66 -45.52 -1.61
C ILE A 615 -40.74 -44.47 -2.26
N ALA A 616 -41.19 -43.83 -3.34
CA ALA A 616 -40.40 -42.79 -4.02
C ALA A 616 -40.15 -41.56 -3.14
N TYR A 617 -41.14 -41.07 -2.39
CA TYR A 617 -40.98 -39.94 -1.49
C TYR A 617 -40.10 -40.25 -0.27
N LEU A 618 -40.19 -41.47 0.29
CA LEU A 618 -39.28 -41.92 1.35
C LEU A 618 -37.82 -42.00 0.87
N ALA A 619 -37.59 -42.52 -0.33
CA ALA A 619 -36.26 -42.55 -0.94
C ALA A 619 -35.73 -41.14 -1.23
N ARG A 620 -36.58 -40.21 -1.69
CA ARG A 620 -36.20 -38.80 -1.90
C ARG A 620 -35.85 -38.11 -0.59
N LEU A 621 -36.57 -38.37 0.50
CA LEU A 621 -36.22 -37.81 1.81
C LEU A 621 -34.84 -38.30 2.29
N TYR A 622 -34.52 -39.58 2.06
CA TYR A 622 -33.19 -40.12 2.34
C TYR A 622 -32.09 -39.46 1.52
N ASP A 623 -32.31 -39.26 0.22
CA ASP A 623 -31.34 -38.61 -0.69
C ASP A 623 -31.07 -37.14 -0.32
N ALA A 624 -31.91 -36.52 0.51
CA ALA A 624 -31.71 -35.15 1.01
C ALA A 624 -30.78 -35.08 2.22
N LEU A 625 -30.48 -36.22 2.85
CA LEU A 625 -29.56 -36.31 3.97
C LEU A 625 -28.11 -36.33 3.43
N ALA A 626 -27.45 -35.17 3.49
CA ALA A 626 -26.06 -35.06 3.07
C ALA A 626 -25.10 -35.90 3.94
N LYS A 627 -23.87 -36.07 3.47
CA LYS A 627 -22.85 -36.82 4.21
C LYS A 627 -22.51 -36.18 5.56
N ASP A 628 -22.27 -34.88 5.54
CA ASP A 628 -21.84 -34.04 6.66
C ASP A 628 -22.78 -32.82 6.81
N LEU A 629 -22.87 -32.21 7.99
CA LEU A 629 -23.77 -31.09 8.30
C LEU A 629 -23.59 -29.89 7.36
N THR A 630 -22.36 -29.65 6.90
CA THR A 630 -22.02 -28.54 5.99
C THR A 630 -22.61 -28.72 4.59
N GLY A 631 -22.91 -29.96 4.18
CA GLY A 631 -23.44 -30.30 2.87
C GLY A 631 -24.96 -30.40 2.80
N VAL A 632 -25.67 -30.19 3.93
CA VAL A 632 -27.12 -30.33 4.01
C VAL A 632 -27.82 -29.11 3.40
N ASP A 633 -28.60 -29.33 2.35
CA ASP A 633 -29.56 -28.34 1.84
C ASP A 633 -30.84 -28.40 2.67
N PHE A 634 -30.87 -27.63 3.77
CA PHE A 634 -32.02 -27.60 4.68
C PHE A 634 -33.34 -27.15 4.04
N PRO A 635 -33.38 -26.13 3.16
CA PRO A 635 -34.57 -25.82 2.38
C PRO A 635 -35.11 -27.00 1.55
N GLU A 636 -34.22 -27.76 0.91
CA GLU A 636 -34.62 -28.93 0.13
C GLU A 636 -35.09 -30.10 1.02
N LEU A 637 -34.46 -30.31 2.18
CA LEU A 637 -34.89 -31.28 3.18
C LEU A 637 -36.28 -30.94 3.74
N GLU A 638 -36.53 -29.68 4.06
CA GLU A 638 -37.84 -29.19 4.53
C GLU A 638 -38.91 -29.34 3.45
N LYS A 639 -38.58 -28.98 2.20
CA LYS A 639 -39.48 -29.15 1.06
C LYS A 639 -39.88 -30.62 0.87
N ARG A 640 -38.92 -31.54 0.87
CA ARG A 640 -39.19 -32.98 0.70
C ARG A 640 -40.00 -33.57 1.84
N TYR A 641 -39.78 -33.09 3.06
CA TYR A 641 -40.61 -33.47 4.21
C TYR A 641 -42.05 -32.95 4.06
N GLN A 642 -42.23 -31.69 3.67
CA GLN A 642 -43.57 -31.14 3.41
C GLN A 642 -44.29 -31.86 2.27
N GLU A 643 -43.56 -32.30 1.23
CA GLU A 643 -44.12 -33.13 0.17
C GLU A 643 -44.60 -34.50 0.69
N LEU A 644 -43.86 -35.11 1.62
CA LEU A 644 -44.26 -36.37 2.27
C LEU A 644 -45.51 -36.19 3.14
N VAL A 645 -45.61 -35.11 3.91
CA VAL A 645 -46.81 -34.79 4.72
C VAL A 645 -48.03 -34.50 3.84
N ARG A 646 -47.86 -33.78 2.72
CA ARG A 646 -48.97 -33.57 1.77
C ARG A 646 -49.45 -34.88 1.16
N LEU A 647 -48.55 -35.83 0.91
CA LEU A 647 -48.93 -37.15 0.41
C LEU A 647 -49.76 -37.90 1.45
N THR A 648 -49.39 -37.88 2.74
CA THR A 648 -50.15 -38.56 3.79
C THR A 648 -51.55 -37.95 3.95
N GLU A 649 -51.65 -36.62 3.97
CA GLU A 649 -52.95 -35.90 4.00
C GLU A 649 -53.84 -36.27 2.81
N VAL A 650 -53.25 -36.44 1.62
CA VAL A 650 -53.98 -36.85 0.42
C VAL A 650 -54.48 -38.29 0.52
N ILE A 651 -53.67 -39.20 1.09
CA ILE A 651 -54.05 -40.59 1.31
C ILE A 651 -55.22 -40.69 2.31
N GLU A 652 -55.16 -39.90 3.39
CA GLU A 652 -56.24 -39.77 4.38
C GLU A 652 -57.52 -39.19 3.76
N ASN A 653 -57.41 -38.13 2.96
CA ASN A 653 -58.56 -37.53 2.26
C ASN A 653 -59.21 -38.50 1.25
N GLN A 654 -58.42 -39.33 0.56
CA GLN A 654 -58.95 -40.37 -0.33
C GLN A 654 -59.70 -41.48 0.43
N ARG A 655 -59.26 -41.81 1.64
CA ARG A 655 -59.99 -42.72 2.55
C ARG A 655 -61.34 -42.12 2.94
N GLU A 656 -61.39 -40.86 3.35
CA GLU A 656 -62.64 -40.19 3.75
C GLU A 656 -63.64 -40.09 2.59
N GLN A 657 -63.18 -39.79 1.38
CA GLN A 657 -64.04 -39.72 0.18
C GLN A 657 -64.50 -41.10 -0.32
N GLY A 658 -63.81 -42.18 0.07
CA GLY A 658 -64.17 -43.58 -0.22
C GLY A 658 -65.07 -44.24 0.84
N ALA A 659 -65.45 -43.53 1.91
CA ALA A 659 -66.09 -44.05 3.12
C ALA A 659 -67.59 -44.40 2.98
N GLY A 660 -67.96 -45.09 1.89
CA GLY A 660 -69.30 -45.66 1.72
C GLY A 660 -69.35 -47.05 1.08
N THR A 661 -68.25 -47.57 0.52
CA THR A 661 -68.30 -48.82 -0.27
C THR A 661 -67.03 -49.68 -0.25
N ILE A 662 -66.13 -49.52 0.73
CA ILE A 662 -64.88 -50.31 0.76
C ILE A 662 -64.66 -50.93 2.13
N ASP A 663 -64.88 -52.23 2.19
CA ASP A 663 -64.38 -53.10 3.26
C ASP A 663 -62.84 -53.16 3.15
N GLY A 664 -62.17 -52.53 4.11
CA GLY A 664 -60.98 -53.05 4.78
C GLY A 664 -59.59 -53.10 4.12
N ASN A 665 -59.42 -53.10 2.80
CA ASN A 665 -58.09 -53.33 2.20
C ASN A 665 -57.77 -52.37 1.03
N VAL A 666 -56.58 -51.75 1.03
CA VAL A 666 -55.82 -51.49 -0.21
C VAL A 666 -55.43 -52.88 -0.71
N GLU A 667 -55.45 -53.18 -2.02
CA GLU A 667 -55.32 -54.55 -2.57
C GLU A 667 -54.07 -55.37 -2.10
N LEU A 668 -53.18 -54.77 -1.30
CA LEU A 668 -51.99 -55.35 -0.66
C LEU A 668 -51.85 -55.16 0.87
N LEU A 669 -52.66 -54.30 1.51
CA LEU A 669 -52.46 -53.81 2.89
C LEU A 669 -53.78 -53.34 3.53
N LYS A 670 -53.98 -53.60 4.83
CA LYS A 670 -55.13 -53.06 5.58
C LYS A 670 -54.99 -51.56 5.78
N TRP A 671 -56.11 -50.83 5.71
CA TRP A 671 -56.10 -49.38 5.92
C TRP A 671 -55.60 -48.98 7.30
N GLU A 672 -55.96 -49.72 8.36
CA GLU A 672 -55.47 -49.48 9.73
C GLU A 672 -53.94 -49.66 9.82
N GLU A 673 -53.40 -50.68 9.17
CA GLU A 673 -51.95 -50.93 9.17
C GLU A 673 -51.19 -49.90 8.33
N LEU A 674 -51.79 -49.37 7.26
CA LEU A 674 -51.22 -48.25 6.50
C LEU A 674 -51.25 -46.94 7.31
N ASP A 675 -52.33 -46.67 8.05
CA ASP A 675 -52.50 -45.51 8.93
C ASP A 675 -51.41 -45.51 10.02
N ASP A 676 -51.27 -46.61 10.76
CA ASP A 676 -50.26 -46.79 11.82
C ASP A 676 -48.83 -46.54 11.30
N ARG A 677 -48.57 -46.92 10.04
CA ARG A 677 -47.26 -46.76 9.39
C ARG A 677 -47.03 -45.35 8.89
N LEU A 678 -48.05 -44.69 8.33
CA LEU A 678 -47.99 -43.29 7.93
C LEU A 678 -47.82 -42.37 9.15
N GLU A 679 -48.54 -42.63 10.24
CA GLU A 679 -48.34 -41.94 11.52
C GLU A 679 -46.93 -42.18 12.06
N ALA A 680 -46.43 -43.42 12.06
CA ALA A 680 -45.07 -43.73 12.48
C ALA A 680 -44.02 -42.99 11.63
N ILE A 681 -44.26 -42.81 10.32
CA ILE A 681 -43.38 -42.07 9.41
C ILE A 681 -43.35 -40.58 9.75
N ILE A 682 -44.52 -39.96 9.98
CA ILE A 682 -44.61 -38.53 10.31
C ILE A 682 -44.03 -38.26 11.70
N TYR A 683 -44.36 -39.06 12.72
CA TYR A 683 -43.91 -38.84 14.10
C TYR A 683 -42.41 -39.10 14.31
N ASN A 684 -41.80 -40.06 13.60
CA ASN A 684 -40.36 -40.33 13.71
C ASN A 684 -39.50 -39.34 12.89
N CYS A 685 -40.08 -38.68 11.89
CA CYS A 685 -39.42 -37.63 11.12
C CYS A 685 -39.42 -36.29 11.87
N ARG A 686 -38.59 -36.15 12.91
CA ARG A 686 -38.48 -34.93 13.74
C ARG A 686 -37.72 -33.79 13.04
N LEU A 687 -38.39 -33.06 12.16
CA LEU A 687 -37.84 -31.88 11.48
C LEU A 687 -37.36 -30.80 12.47
N ASP A 688 -37.99 -30.68 13.63
CA ASP A 688 -37.64 -29.68 14.66
C ASP A 688 -36.21 -29.83 15.19
N VAL A 689 -35.70 -31.06 15.26
CA VAL A 689 -34.32 -31.33 15.71
C VAL A 689 -33.31 -30.82 14.68
N PHE A 690 -33.57 -31.06 13.39
CA PHE A 690 -32.71 -30.54 12.30
C PHE A 690 -32.78 -29.02 12.21
N LYS A 691 -33.95 -28.41 12.46
CA LYS A 691 -34.11 -26.95 12.56
C LYS A 691 -33.31 -26.36 13.73
N ALA A 692 -33.33 -27.01 14.90
CA ALA A 692 -32.56 -26.58 16.06
C ALA A 692 -31.05 -26.70 15.82
N LEU A 693 -30.58 -27.80 15.23
CA LEU A 693 -29.17 -28.00 14.85
C LEU A 693 -28.71 -26.94 13.84
N ARG A 694 -29.54 -26.64 12.84
CA ARG A 694 -29.27 -25.58 11.86
C ARG A 694 -29.17 -24.21 12.53
N ALA A 695 -30.13 -23.86 13.39
CA ALA A 695 -30.14 -22.57 14.07
C ALA A 695 -28.90 -22.39 14.94
N GLU A 696 -28.48 -23.43 15.67
CA GLU A 696 -27.27 -23.42 16.48
C GLU A 696 -25.99 -23.35 15.63
N TYR A 697 -25.95 -24.06 14.51
CA TYR A 697 -24.86 -23.99 13.53
C TYR A 697 -24.71 -22.58 12.93
N GLU A 698 -25.81 -21.98 12.47
CA GLU A 698 -25.85 -20.60 11.95
C GLU A 698 -25.44 -19.58 13.03
N ARG A 699 -25.87 -19.78 14.28
CA ARG A 699 -25.50 -18.97 15.45
C ARG A 699 -23.99 -19.00 15.70
N ARG A 700 -23.36 -20.20 15.73
CA ARG A 700 -21.91 -20.34 15.95
C ARG A 700 -21.09 -19.77 14.79
N ILE A 701 -21.55 -19.92 13.54
CA ILE A 701 -20.93 -19.26 12.39
C ILE A 701 -20.96 -17.74 12.55
N LYS A 702 -22.10 -17.19 12.98
CA LYS A 702 -22.25 -15.75 13.24
C LYS A 702 -21.25 -15.27 14.29
N GLU A 703 -21.06 -16.01 15.38
CA GLU A 703 -20.06 -15.69 16.41
C GLU A 703 -18.62 -15.71 15.86
N VAL A 704 -18.25 -16.71 15.06
CA VAL A 704 -16.92 -16.77 14.43
C VAL A 704 -16.71 -15.58 13.50
N LYS A 705 -17.72 -15.20 12.72
CA LYS A 705 -17.70 -14.00 11.88
C LYS A 705 -17.51 -12.73 12.71
N GLN A 706 -18.23 -12.61 13.82
CA GLN A 706 -18.13 -11.45 14.71
C GLN A 706 -16.71 -11.28 15.29
N LYS A 707 -16.00 -12.38 15.60
CA LYS A 707 -14.62 -12.34 16.11
C LYS A 707 -13.61 -11.73 15.13
N GLN A 708 -13.93 -11.61 13.84
CA GLN A 708 -13.07 -10.96 12.84
C GLN A 708 -13.20 -9.43 12.84
N PHE A 709 -14.20 -8.88 13.53
CA PHE A 709 -14.47 -7.44 13.56
C PHE A 709 -13.94 -6.79 14.84
N LEU A 710 -13.36 -5.60 14.68
CA LEU A 710 -12.80 -4.82 15.79
C LEU A 710 -13.85 -4.50 16.87
N SER A 711 -15.06 -4.10 16.49
CA SER A 711 -16.09 -3.66 17.43
C SER A 711 -16.48 -4.74 18.45
N PHE A 712 -16.69 -5.98 18.00
CA PHE A 712 -17.01 -7.12 18.87
C PHE A 712 -15.78 -7.57 19.66
N PHE A 713 -14.60 -7.49 19.07
CA PHE A 713 -13.36 -7.79 19.78
C PHE A 713 -13.15 -6.84 20.97
N LEU A 714 -13.37 -5.54 20.80
CA LEU A 714 -13.26 -4.54 21.87
C LEU A 714 -14.29 -4.74 22.99
N GLN A 715 -15.49 -5.24 22.68
CA GLN A 715 -16.49 -5.59 23.70
C GLN A 715 -16.04 -6.74 24.60
N ASN A 716 -15.40 -7.76 24.01
CA ASN A 716 -14.89 -8.92 24.75
C ASN A 716 -13.53 -8.64 25.42
N HIS A 717 -12.77 -7.67 24.91
CA HIS A 717 -11.45 -7.31 25.38
C HIS A 717 -11.33 -5.80 25.64
N PRO A 718 -11.91 -5.26 26.74
CA PRO A 718 -11.84 -3.83 27.05
C PRO A 718 -10.42 -3.36 27.43
N GLY A 719 -9.48 -4.28 27.66
CA GLY A 719 -8.09 -3.99 28.04
C GLY A 719 -7.14 -3.65 26.89
N VAL A 720 -7.66 -3.46 25.67
CA VAL A 720 -6.86 -3.12 24.48
C VAL A 720 -6.19 -1.75 24.64
N GLN A 721 -4.92 -1.64 24.22
CA GLN A 721 -4.13 -0.42 24.32
C GLN A 721 -3.30 -0.19 23.05
N HIS A 722 -2.76 1.02 22.89
CA HIS A 722 -1.89 1.39 21.78
C HIS A 722 -0.48 1.78 22.28
N LYS A 723 0.58 1.16 21.74
CA LYS A 723 2.01 1.46 21.99
C LYS A 723 2.95 1.09 20.82
N ALA A 724 2.45 1.01 19.59
CA ALA A 724 3.24 0.66 18.38
C ALA A 724 4.08 -0.63 18.52
N GLY A 725 3.53 -1.63 19.19
CA GLY A 725 4.20 -2.88 19.51
C GLY A 725 3.47 -3.68 20.57
N VAL A 726 4.11 -4.74 21.07
CA VAL A 726 3.51 -5.72 21.97
C VAL A 726 4.51 -6.17 23.06
N PRO A 727 4.08 -6.33 24.32
CA PRO A 727 4.92 -6.92 25.36
C PRO A 727 5.17 -8.41 25.07
N LEU A 728 6.26 -8.97 25.60
CA LEU A 728 6.48 -10.42 25.55
C LEU A 728 5.34 -11.15 26.27
N GLY A 729 4.73 -12.15 25.63
CA GLY A 729 3.52 -12.82 26.11
C GLY A 729 2.21 -12.07 25.84
N GLY A 730 2.23 -11.03 25.01
CA GLY A 730 1.04 -10.30 24.59
C GLY A 730 0.52 -10.68 23.20
N THR A 731 -0.64 -10.13 22.85
CA THR A 731 -1.23 -10.22 21.49
C THR A 731 -1.11 -8.88 20.78
N PHE A 732 -0.52 -8.88 19.59
CA PHE A 732 -0.47 -7.75 18.67
C PHE A 732 -1.69 -7.78 17.74
N VAL A 733 -2.43 -6.68 17.68
CA VAL A 733 -3.70 -6.56 16.95
C VAL A 733 -3.52 -5.56 15.81
N LEU A 734 -3.65 -6.04 14.58
CA LEU A 734 -3.66 -5.22 13.37
C LEU A 734 -5.09 -4.89 13.00
N VAL A 735 -5.38 -3.61 12.74
CA VAL A 735 -6.69 -3.16 12.26
C VAL A 735 -6.58 -2.74 10.81
N TYR A 736 -7.41 -3.31 9.94
CA TYR A 736 -7.42 -3.00 8.52
C TYR A 736 -8.77 -2.45 8.04
N HIS A 737 -8.70 -1.58 7.02
CA HIS A 737 -9.85 -1.02 6.32
C HIS A 737 -10.31 -1.98 5.22
N GLU A 738 -11.63 -2.20 5.12
CA GLU A 738 -12.24 -2.89 4.00
C GLU A 738 -13.65 -2.36 3.80
N THR A 739 -13.93 -1.83 2.62
CA THR A 739 -15.24 -1.29 2.28
C THR A 739 -16.32 -2.38 2.43
N PRO A 740 -17.43 -2.10 3.13
CA PRO A 740 -18.56 -3.00 3.14
C PRO A 740 -19.05 -3.18 1.70
N ALA A 741 -19.24 -4.42 1.23
CA ALA A 741 -19.86 -4.65 -0.06
C ALA A 741 -21.21 -3.91 -0.08
N PRO A 742 -21.57 -3.17 -1.16
CA PRO A 742 -22.81 -2.41 -1.19
C PRO A 742 -23.99 -3.36 -1.01
N VAL A 743 -24.56 -3.33 0.19
CA VAL A 743 -25.79 -4.04 0.50
C VAL A 743 -26.90 -3.27 -0.19
N ARG A 744 -27.43 -3.80 -1.29
CA ARG A 744 -28.83 -3.51 -1.61
C ARG A 744 -29.64 -4.22 -0.53
N PRO A 745 -30.32 -3.49 0.39
CA PRO A 745 -31.15 -4.17 1.36
C PRO A 745 -32.19 -5.00 0.59
N PRO A 746 -32.51 -6.24 1.02
CA PRO A 746 -33.78 -6.82 0.62
C PRO A 746 -34.85 -5.79 1.01
N ARG A 747 -35.67 -5.38 0.04
CA ARG A 747 -36.76 -4.42 0.27
C ARG A 747 -37.65 -4.96 1.39
N GLY A 748 -37.47 -4.45 2.61
CA GLY A 748 -38.24 -4.88 3.77
C GLY A 748 -39.71 -4.51 3.58
N VAL A 749 -40.56 -5.51 3.45
CA VAL A 749 -41.99 -5.40 3.71
C VAL A 749 -42.17 -6.01 5.09
N LEU A 750 -42.52 -5.19 6.08
CA LEU A 750 -43.03 -5.69 7.36
C LEU A 750 -44.42 -6.27 7.08
N ASP A 751 -44.58 -7.59 7.16
CA ASP A 751 -45.90 -8.23 7.11
C ASP A 751 -46.51 -8.19 8.51
N LEU A 752 -47.35 -7.18 8.75
CA LEU A 752 -48.09 -6.98 10.00
C LEU A 752 -49.48 -7.63 9.94
N SER A 753 -49.67 -8.63 9.08
CA SER A 753 -50.93 -9.33 8.86
C SER A 753 -51.54 -9.89 10.14
N ASP A 754 -50.71 -10.24 11.13
CA ASP A 754 -51.15 -10.80 12.41
C ASP A 754 -51.80 -9.76 13.35
N LEU A 755 -51.69 -8.45 13.06
CA LEU A 755 -52.27 -7.36 13.86
C LEU A 755 -53.46 -6.67 13.18
N GLY A 756 -53.92 -7.15 12.03
CA GLY A 756 -55.11 -6.64 11.34
C GLY A 756 -54.98 -5.21 10.76
N LEU A 757 -53.74 -4.72 10.58
CA LEU A 757 -53.46 -3.42 9.97
C LEU A 757 -52.89 -3.60 8.55
N ASP A 758 -53.50 -2.94 7.58
CA ASP A 758 -53.09 -3.01 6.17
C ASP A 758 -51.65 -2.48 5.95
N ARG A 759 -50.94 -3.16 5.03
CA ARG A 759 -49.51 -2.99 4.68
C ARG A 759 -49.00 -1.54 4.72
N LEU A 760 -48.12 -1.22 5.67
CA LEU A 760 -47.36 0.03 5.71
C LEU A 760 -46.15 -0.04 4.76
N SER A 761 -46.28 0.56 3.58
CA SER A 761 -45.19 0.70 2.61
C SER A 761 -44.54 2.08 2.71
N LEU A 762 -43.35 2.15 3.32
CA LEU A 762 -42.57 3.41 3.50
C LEU A 762 -42.21 4.12 2.18
N THR A 763 -42.32 3.43 1.06
CA THR A 763 -42.07 3.97 -0.29
C THR A 763 -43.13 4.97 -0.78
N ARG A 764 -44.34 4.99 -0.21
CA ARG A 764 -45.43 5.89 -0.67
C ARG A 764 -45.58 7.17 0.14
N ASN A 765 -45.00 7.26 1.34
CA ASN A 765 -45.24 8.37 2.27
C ASN A 765 -43.96 9.15 2.57
N ARG A 766 -43.47 9.90 1.57
CA ARG A 766 -42.30 10.81 1.68
C ARG A 766 -42.28 11.73 2.92
N PRO A 767 -43.41 12.26 3.44
CA PRO A 767 -43.35 13.07 4.66
C PRO A 767 -43.03 12.25 5.92
N LEU A 768 -43.39 10.96 5.96
CA LEU A 768 -43.11 10.08 7.09
C LEU A 768 -41.64 9.65 7.11
N SER A 769 -41.06 9.29 5.95
CA SER A 769 -39.63 9.00 5.85
C SER A 769 -38.79 10.21 6.25
N ALA A 770 -39.11 11.39 5.73
CA ALA A 770 -38.41 12.63 6.08
C ALA A 770 -38.63 13.05 7.55
N ALA A 771 -39.73 12.64 8.19
CA ALA A 771 -39.96 12.88 9.61
C ALA A 771 -39.13 11.94 10.49
N LEU A 772 -39.00 10.67 10.10
CA LEU A 772 -38.13 9.69 10.75
C LEU A 772 -36.66 10.09 10.64
N ASP A 773 -36.21 10.58 9.48
CA ASP A 773 -34.85 11.10 9.29
C ASP A 773 -34.57 12.30 10.21
N ARG A 774 -35.53 13.24 10.37
CA ARG A 774 -35.40 14.38 11.29
C ARG A 774 -35.43 13.98 12.76
N LEU A 775 -36.12 12.90 13.12
CA LEU A 775 -36.16 12.40 14.50
C LEU A 775 -34.88 11.63 14.84
N ALA A 776 -34.34 10.84 13.88
CA ALA A 776 -33.04 10.21 13.99
C ALA A 776 -31.90 11.23 14.10
N ALA A 777 -32.07 12.45 13.61
CA ALA A 777 -31.09 13.53 13.77
C ALA A 777 -31.09 14.20 15.17
N LYS A 778 -31.99 13.83 16.10
CA LYS A 778 -32.06 14.41 17.45
C LYS A 778 -31.26 13.58 18.48
N PRO A 779 -30.16 14.12 19.06
CA PRO A 779 -29.28 13.37 19.95
C PRO A 779 -29.95 12.82 21.21
N THR A 780 -30.95 13.52 21.74
CA THR A 780 -31.69 13.12 22.95
C THR A 780 -32.58 11.90 22.74
N LEU A 781 -33.06 11.67 21.53
CA LEU A 781 -33.90 10.50 21.18
C LEU A 781 -33.04 9.27 20.88
N LEU A 782 -31.81 9.46 20.38
CA LEU A 782 -30.84 8.39 20.14
C LEU A 782 -30.07 7.96 21.39
N ALA A 783 -30.21 8.65 22.51
CA ALA A 783 -29.63 8.24 23.78
C ALA A 783 -30.38 7.04 24.40
N ASP A 784 -31.64 6.85 24.02
CA ASP A 784 -32.49 5.77 24.52
C ASP A 784 -32.29 4.48 23.67
N PRO A 785 -31.86 3.36 24.29
CA PRO A 785 -31.57 2.12 23.58
C PRO A 785 -32.80 1.50 22.90
N ASP A 786 -34.00 1.68 23.44
CA ASP A 786 -35.22 1.08 22.91
C ASP A 786 -35.70 1.84 21.66
N LEU A 787 -35.58 3.16 21.67
CA LEU A 787 -35.91 3.99 20.50
C LEU A 787 -35.01 3.70 19.30
N ARG A 788 -33.74 3.35 19.52
CA ARG A 788 -32.79 2.99 18.45
C ARG A 788 -33.17 1.70 17.74
N ILE A 789 -33.66 0.71 18.50
CA ILE A 789 -34.17 -0.55 17.95
C ILE A 789 -35.43 -0.28 17.13
N VAL A 790 -36.33 0.56 17.64
CA VAL A 790 -37.54 0.97 16.92
C VAL A 790 -37.20 1.70 15.62
N PHE A 791 -36.21 2.59 15.61
CA PHE A 791 -35.73 3.20 14.36
C PHE A 791 -35.14 2.16 13.41
N GLY A 792 -34.30 1.24 13.91
CA GLY A 792 -33.69 0.17 13.11
C GLY A 792 -34.69 -0.73 12.41
N GLU A 793 -35.77 -1.11 13.09
CA GLU A 793 -36.84 -1.92 12.53
C GLU A 793 -37.68 -1.15 11.50
N LEU A 794 -37.90 0.15 11.73
CA LEU A 794 -38.72 0.99 10.85
C LEU A 794 -37.98 1.50 9.62
N THR A 795 -36.67 1.76 9.69
CA THR A 795 -35.90 2.33 8.56
C THR A 795 -34.95 1.31 7.92
N GLY A 796 -34.75 0.15 8.55
CA GLY A 796 -33.73 -0.82 8.16
C GLY A 796 -32.31 -0.43 8.60
N GLU A 797 -32.14 0.71 9.28
CA GLU A 797 -30.85 1.21 9.77
C GLU A 797 -30.98 1.66 11.22
N ILE A 798 -30.22 1.04 12.14
CA ILE A 798 -30.16 1.45 13.55
C ILE A 798 -29.32 2.75 13.64
N PRO A 799 -29.93 3.92 13.93
CA PRO A 799 -29.18 5.16 14.03
C PRO A 799 -28.32 5.15 15.30
N ARG A 800 -27.08 5.66 15.18
CA ARG A 800 -26.10 5.66 16.26
C ARG A 800 -25.99 7.07 16.87
N PRO A 801 -25.88 7.20 18.21
CA PRO A 801 -25.65 8.50 18.81
C PRO A 801 -24.32 9.09 18.32
N PRO A 802 -24.23 10.41 18.09
CA PRO A 802 -22.97 11.05 17.73
C PRO A 802 -21.96 10.88 18.87
N LEU A 803 -20.73 10.52 18.51
CA LEU A 803 -19.62 10.22 19.43
C LEU A 803 -19.11 11.43 20.24
N PHE A 804 -19.67 12.62 20.04
CA PHE A 804 -19.15 13.88 20.54
C PHE A 804 -20.27 14.64 21.29
N PRO A 805 -19.98 15.28 22.44
CA PRO A 805 -20.73 16.45 22.85
C PRO A 805 -20.41 17.58 21.85
N GLY A 806 -21.13 17.62 20.72
CA GLY A 806 -20.93 18.61 19.65
C GLY A 806 -21.00 18.09 18.20
N GLY A 807 -21.01 16.77 17.98
CA GLY A 807 -20.87 16.17 16.64
C GLY A 807 -19.47 16.34 16.00
N LEU A 808 -19.13 15.54 14.98
CA LEU A 808 -18.07 15.92 14.04
C LEU A 808 -18.65 17.02 13.17
N ASP A 809 -17.99 18.17 13.09
CA ASP A 809 -18.36 19.21 12.13
C ASP A 809 -18.32 18.61 10.70
N PRO A 810 -19.22 18.99 9.77
CA PRO A 810 -19.27 18.44 8.41
C PRO A 810 -17.93 18.56 7.66
N GLU A 811 -17.14 19.58 7.96
CA GLU A 811 -15.79 19.79 7.42
C GLU A 811 -14.78 18.77 7.96
N THR A 812 -14.82 18.47 9.27
CA THR A 812 -13.97 17.46 9.90
C THR A 812 -14.28 16.08 9.32
N GLY A 813 -15.56 15.73 9.16
CA GLY A 813 -15.97 14.47 8.52
C GLY A 813 -15.49 14.34 7.05
N GLY A 814 -15.31 15.47 6.36
CA GLY A 814 -14.88 15.54 4.96
C GLY A 814 -13.50 14.93 4.72
N ILE A 815 -12.45 15.42 5.40
CA ILE A 815 -11.07 14.98 5.16
C ILE A 815 -10.83 13.53 5.59
N TYR A 816 -11.46 13.08 6.68
CA TYR A 816 -11.39 11.67 7.10
C TYR A 816 -12.10 10.76 6.08
N ALA A 817 -13.28 11.15 5.60
CA ALA A 817 -14.01 10.38 4.60
C ALA A 817 -13.27 10.34 3.24
N GLU A 818 -12.67 11.44 2.81
CA GLU A 818 -11.81 11.48 1.62
C GLU A 818 -10.60 10.57 1.77
N THR A 819 -9.93 10.62 2.92
CA THR A 819 -8.77 9.78 3.19
C THR A 819 -9.16 8.30 3.13
N VAL A 820 -10.25 7.90 3.79
CA VAL A 820 -10.73 6.51 3.79
C VAL A 820 -11.19 6.06 2.39
N ARG A 821 -11.87 6.91 1.62
CA ARG A 821 -12.23 6.59 0.21
C ARG A 821 -11.01 6.41 -0.70
N ALA A 822 -9.91 7.08 -0.40
CA ALA A 822 -8.66 6.96 -1.15
C ALA A 822 -7.81 5.75 -0.72
N MET A 823 -8.17 5.04 0.36
CA MET A 823 -7.47 3.82 0.78
C MET A 823 -7.95 2.61 -0.03
N ALA A 824 -7.02 1.71 -0.36
CA ALA A 824 -7.38 0.42 -0.94
C ALA A 824 -7.95 -0.51 0.13
N ASP A 825 -8.83 -1.44 -0.26
CA ASP A 825 -9.28 -2.50 0.63
C ASP A 825 -8.10 -3.35 1.11
N GLY A 826 -8.13 -3.71 2.40
CA GLY A 826 -7.05 -4.41 3.07
C GLY A 826 -5.94 -3.51 3.61
N THR A 827 -6.03 -2.19 3.50
CA THR A 827 -5.02 -1.28 4.05
C THR A 827 -5.03 -1.29 5.59
N VAL A 828 -3.89 -1.53 6.24
CA VAL A 828 -3.74 -1.43 7.69
C VAL A 828 -3.78 0.04 8.13
N ILE A 829 -4.69 0.36 9.06
CA ILE A 829 -4.98 1.72 9.51
C ILE A 829 -4.51 2.01 10.93
N ALA A 830 -4.41 0.98 11.79
CA ALA A 830 -4.00 1.14 13.18
C ALA A 830 -3.46 -0.18 13.74
N ASP A 831 -2.67 -0.07 14.80
CA ASP A 831 -2.26 -1.19 15.64
C ASP A 831 -2.69 -1.02 17.10
N PHE A 832 -2.94 -2.15 17.75
CA PHE A 832 -3.20 -2.23 19.18
C PHE A 832 -2.50 -3.46 19.77
N PHE A 833 -2.47 -3.55 21.09
CA PHE A 833 -1.99 -4.73 21.79
C PHE A 833 -2.84 -5.07 23.01
N LEU A 834 -2.77 -6.35 23.39
CA LEU A 834 -3.22 -6.87 24.67
C LEU A 834 -1.99 -7.35 25.48
N PRO A 835 -1.96 -7.08 26.79
CA PRO A 835 -0.84 -7.50 27.64
C PRO A 835 -0.83 -9.00 27.96
N TYR A 836 -1.79 -9.76 27.44
CA TYR A 836 -1.91 -11.20 27.58
C TYR A 836 -2.17 -11.85 26.22
N LEU A 837 -1.83 -13.13 26.09
CA LEU A 837 -2.19 -13.94 24.93
C LEU A 837 -3.71 -14.13 24.91
N CYS A 838 -4.36 -13.45 23.97
CA CYS A 838 -5.76 -13.65 23.66
C CYS A 838 -5.93 -14.85 22.71
N CYS A 839 -6.96 -15.66 22.98
CA CYS A 839 -7.43 -16.85 22.24
C CYS A 839 -6.69 -18.18 22.56
N SER A 840 -7.31 -18.99 23.43
CA SER A 840 -7.21 -20.46 23.41
C SER A 840 -8.45 -21.09 24.06
N ASP A 841 -9.33 -21.66 23.23
CA ASP A 841 -10.21 -22.79 23.62
C ASP A 841 -10.07 -24.00 22.67
N CYS A 842 -9.24 -23.88 21.62
CA CYS A 842 -8.70 -24.94 20.77
C CYS A 842 -7.32 -24.51 20.25
N ALA A 843 -6.59 -25.41 19.56
CA ALA A 843 -5.24 -25.15 19.05
C ALA A 843 -5.12 -23.73 18.47
N PRO A 844 -4.01 -23.01 18.76
CA PRO A 844 -3.85 -21.61 18.38
C PRO A 844 -4.26 -21.44 16.93
N VAL A 845 -5.02 -20.38 16.63
CA VAL A 845 -5.33 -19.99 15.25
C VAL A 845 -4.00 -19.68 14.58
N GLN A 846 -3.34 -20.72 14.09
CA GLN A 846 -2.33 -20.57 13.09
C GLN A 846 -3.14 -20.13 11.87
N PHE A 847 -3.04 -18.84 11.55
CA PHE A 847 -3.41 -18.36 10.23
C PHE A 847 -2.53 -19.09 9.22
N VAL A 848 -2.88 -20.33 8.90
CA VAL A 848 -2.50 -20.94 7.64
C VAL A 848 -3.38 -20.20 6.66
N LEU A 849 -2.83 -19.14 6.08
CA LEU A 849 -3.33 -18.61 4.81
C LEU A 849 -3.71 -19.85 3.98
N PRO A 850 -4.94 -19.98 3.44
CA PRO A 850 -5.21 -21.05 2.48
C PRO A 850 -4.01 -21.08 1.56
N ALA A 851 -3.34 -22.24 1.44
CA ALA A 851 -2.05 -22.35 0.75
C ALA A 851 -2.23 -21.53 -0.52
N PRO A 852 -1.52 -20.39 -0.65
CA PRO A 852 -1.90 -19.38 -1.62
C PRO A 852 -2.01 -20.12 -2.94
N PRO A 853 -3.16 -20.01 -3.64
CA PRO A 853 -3.37 -20.77 -4.86
C PRO A 853 -2.11 -20.59 -5.68
N LEU A 854 -1.47 -21.70 -6.05
CA LEU A 854 -0.11 -21.69 -6.60
C LEU A 854 -0.04 -20.56 -7.63
N GLY A 855 0.70 -19.52 -7.27
CA GLY A 855 0.80 -18.29 -8.02
C GLY A 855 2.19 -18.21 -8.59
N LEU A 856 2.36 -17.44 -9.65
CA LEU A 856 3.68 -17.16 -10.17
C LEU A 856 3.77 -15.66 -10.39
N THR A 857 4.94 -15.10 -10.12
CA THR A 857 5.30 -13.76 -10.57
C THR A 857 6.43 -13.88 -11.56
N VAL A 858 6.33 -13.13 -12.66
CA VAL A 858 7.37 -13.09 -13.67
C VAL A 858 7.96 -11.69 -13.71
N GLN A 859 9.26 -11.60 -13.51
CA GLN A 859 10.03 -10.39 -13.80
C GLN A 859 10.73 -10.58 -15.14
N LEU A 860 10.42 -9.72 -16.11
CA LEU A 860 11.06 -9.71 -17.42
C LEU A 860 12.26 -8.78 -17.39
N ALA A 861 13.42 -9.28 -17.80
CA ALA A 861 14.57 -8.47 -18.18
C ALA A 861 14.31 -7.76 -19.51
N CYS A 862 15.19 -6.83 -19.87
CA CYS A 862 15.08 -6.11 -21.13
C CYS A 862 15.22 -7.06 -22.32
N THR A 863 14.27 -6.98 -23.25
CA THR A 863 14.32 -7.74 -24.50
C THR A 863 15.56 -7.34 -25.28
N SER A 864 16.44 -8.30 -25.55
CA SER A 864 17.67 -8.07 -26.31
C SER A 864 17.34 -7.72 -27.76
N ALA A 865 17.97 -6.66 -28.27
CA ALA A 865 17.84 -6.27 -29.67
C ALA A 865 18.50 -7.27 -30.64
N GLU A 866 19.45 -8.09 -30.18
CA GLU A 866 20.16 -9.07 -31.00
C GLU A 866 19.42 -10.40 -31.11
N THR A 867 18.81 -10.88 -30.01
CA THR A 867 18.16 -12.19 -29.93
C THR A 867 16.63 -12.13 -29.96
N GLY A 868 16.05 -10.92 -29.87
CA GLY A 868 14.59 -10.72 -29.88
C GLY A 868 13.87 -11.38 -28.69
N SER A 869 14.60 -11.72 -27.63
CA SER A 869 14.13 -12.50 -26.48
C SER A 869 14.50 -11.80 -25.17
N ALA A 870 13.72 -12.06 -24.12
CA ALA A 870 13.92 -11.54 -22.77
C ALA A 870 14.11 -12.70 -21.78
N GLU A 871 15.03 -12.54 -20.83
CA GLU A 871 15.11 -13.42 -19.68
C GLU A 871 13.96 -13.12 -18.72
N ALA A 872 13.23 -14.15 -18.31
CA ALA A 872 12.10 -14.08 -17.42
C ALA A 872 12.44 -14.84 -16.14
N THR A 873 12.54 -14.12 -15.03
CA THR A 873 12.70 -14.72 -13.70
C THR A 873 11.31 -15.07 -13.17
N VAL A 874 11.01 -16.37 -13.15
CA VAL A 874 9.75 -16.89 -12.61
C VAL A 874 9.95 -17.20 -11.14
N THR A 875 9.23 -16.47 -10.29
CA THR A 875 9.24 -16.67 -8.84
C THR A 875 7.91 -17.31 -8.42
N PRO A 876 7.90 -18.59 -8.04
CA PRO A 876 6.73 -19.27 -7.48
C PRO A 876 6.26 -18.59 -6.20
N GLN A 877 4.95 -18.44 -6.05
CA GLN A 877 4.29 -17.91 -4.86
C GLN A 877 3.33 -18.97 -4.32
N GLY A 878 3.72 -19.63 -3.22
CA GLY A 878 2.96 -20.74 -2.67
C GLY A 878 3.43 -22.10 -3.18
N GLY A 879 2.76 -23.17 -2.73
CA GLY A 879 3.12 -24.56 -3.03
C GLY A 879 4.37 -25.06 -2.30
N SER A 880 4.78 -26.29 -2.63
CA SER A 880 5.99 -26.94 -2.08
C SER A 880 7.04 -27.21 -3.15
N ALA A 881 8.26 -26.72 -2.96
CA ALA A 881 9.41 -27.01 -3.84
C ALA A 881 9.75 -28.52 -3.86
N PRO A 882 10.33 -29.06 -4.95
CA PRO A 882 10.71 -28.40 -6.20
C PRO A 882 9.51 -28.00 -7.09
N TYR A 883 9.72 -26.98 -7.93
CA TYR A 883 8.71 -26.49 -8.87
C TYR A 883 9.07 -26.84 -10.30
N SER A 884 8.05 -27.02 -11.13
CA SER A 884 8.18 -27.17 -12.59
C SER A 884 7.32 -26.13 -13.30
N TYR A 885 7.66 -25.77 -14.54
CA TYR A 885 6.95 -24.78 -15.34
C TYR A 885 6.62 -25.31 -16.74
N GLN A 886 5.54 -24.80 -17.31
CA GLN A 886 5.06 -25.08 -18.67
C GLN A 886 4.89 -23.75 -19.42
N ILE A 887 5.39 -23.69 -20.65
CA ILE A 887 5.23 -22.56 -21.59
C ILE A 887 4.45 -23.07 -22.79
N ASP A 888 3.41 -22.36 -23.24
CA ASP A 888 2.69 -22.61 -24.50
C ASP A 888 2.37 -24.10 -24.74
N ASP A 889 1.79 -24.75 -23.73
CA ASP A 889 1.36 -26.15 -23.73
C ASP A 889 2.49 -27.20 -23.82
N GLN A 890 3.76 -26.79 -23.65
CA GLN A 890 4.92 -27.70 -23.56
C GLN A 890 4.95 -28.52 -22.26
N PRO A 891 5.61 -29.69 -22.20
CA PRO A 891 5.70 -30.47 -20.97
C PRO A 891 6.37 -29.70 -19.82
N PHE A 892 5.93 -29.99 -18.59
CA PHE A 892 6.49 -29.39 -17.38
C PHE A 892 7.98 -29.69 -17.24
N THR A 893 8.79 -28.64 -17.12
CA THR A 893 10.25 -28.70 -16.97
C THR A 893 10.66 -28.14 -15.61
N GLU A 894 11.73 -28.65 -15.00
CA GLU A 894 12.19 -28.20 -13.68
C GLU A 894 12.59 -26.72 -13.67
N LEU A 895 12.10 -25.97 -12.68
CA LEU A 895 12.37 -24.53 -12.55
C LEU A 895 13.66 -24.32 -11.74
N GLY A 896 14.80 -24.29 -12.42
CA GLY A 896 16.14 -24.10 -11.83
C GLY A 896 16.77 -22.71 -11.99
N GLY A 897 16.11 -21.78 -12.68
CA GLY A 897 16.68 -20.45 -13.00
C GLY A 897 15.78 -19.59 -13.89
N ALA A 898 16.35 -18.54 -14.49
CA ALA A 898 15.64 -17.69 -15.46
C ALA A 898 15.32 -18.47 -16.75
N ILE A 899 14.14 -18.23 -17.31
CA ILE A 899 13.69 -18.83 -18.58
C ILE A 899 13.80 -17.79 -19.70
N VAL A 900 14.06 -18.22 -20.93
CA VAL A 900 14.17 -17.30 -22.09
C VAL A 900 12.85 -17.32 -22.86
N LEU A 901 12.24 -16.14 -23.04
CA LEU A 901 10.99 -15.98 -23.78
C LEU A 901 11.20 -15.06 -24.98
N ALA A 902 10.68 -15.44 -26.15
CA ALA A 902 10.73 -14.59 -27.35
C ALA A 902 9.75 -13.41 -27.22
N ALA A 903 9.95 -12.36 -28.01
CA ALA A 903 8.99 -11.25 -28.08
C ALA A 903 7.61 -11.74 -28.58
N GLY A 904 6.56 -11.56 -27.78
CA GLY A 904 5.22 -12.08 -28.07
C GLY A 904 4.44 -12.46 -26.81
N SER A 905 3.22 -12.97 -27.00
CA SER A 905 2.38 -13.47 -25.91
C SER A 905 2.65 -14.95 -25.66
N HIS A 906 3.08 -15.27 -24.45
CA HIS A 906 3.31 -16.62 -23.95
C HIS A 906 2.33 -16.97 -22.83
N LYS A 907 1.98 -18.23 -22.71
CA LYS A 907 1.17 -18.80 -21.63
C LYS A 907 2.07 -19.55 -20.67
N LEU A 908 2.18 -19.09 -19.42
CA LEU A 908 3.00 -19.71 -18.40
C LEU A 908 2.13 -20.31 -17.28
N GLN A 909 2.47 -21.53 -16.87
CA GLN A 909 1.89 -22.22 -15.73
C GLN A 909 3.02 -22.87 -14.91
N ILE A 910 2.87 -22.97 -13.60
CA ILE A 910 3.80 -23.73 -12.74
C ILE A 910 3.07 -24.84 -11.98
N ARG A 911 3.81 -25.88 -11.61
CA ARG A 911 3.34 -27.02 -10.81
C ARG A 911 4.32 -27.32 -9.69
N ASP A 912 3.80 -27.56 -8.50
CA ASP A 912 4.59 -27.87 -7.31
C ASP A 912 4.81 -29.38 -7.10
N SER A 913 5.61 -29.75 -6.10
CA SER A 913 5.90 -31.15 -5.77
C SER A 913 4.70 -31.92 -5.20
N ALA A 914 3.65 -31.22 -4.75
CA ALA A 914 2.40 -31.81 -4.28
C ALA A 914 1.38 -32.03 -5.42
N GLY A 915 1.71 -31.65 -6.66
CA GLY A 915 0.88 -31.82 -7.84
C GLY A 915 -0.16 -30.71 -8.08
N SER A 916 -0.09 -29.61 -7.32
CA SER A 916 -0.95 -28.43 -7.52
C SER A 916 -0.44 -27.59 -8.68
N GLU A 917 -1.33 -27.06 -9.50
CA GLU A 917 -1.00 -26.21 -10.65
C GLU A 917 -1.47 -24.77 -10.47
N SER A 918 -0.72 -23.81 -11.00
CA SER A 918 -1.12 -22.41 -11.00
C SER A 918 -2.22 -22.14 -12.01
N LYS A 919 -2.89 -20.99 -11.85
CA LYS A 919 -3.67 -20.43 -12.97
C LYS A 919 -2.72 -20.12 -14.13
N LEU A 920 -3.23 -20.30 -15.34
CA LEU A 920 -2.55 -19.97 -16.58
C LEU A 920 -2.37 -18.45 -16.67
N GLN A 921 -1.12 -17.98 -16.74
CA GLN A 921 -0.77 -16.57 -16.82
C GLN A 921 -0.27 -16.21 -18.21
N SER A 922 -0.92 -15.24 -18.86
CA SER A 922 -0.45 -14.67 -20.11
C SER A 922 0.66 -13.64 -19.83
N ILE A 923 1.82 -13.85 -20.43
CA ILE A 923 2.97 -12.96 -20.37
C ILE A 923 3.18 -12.37 -21.75
N ASN A 924 3.12 -11.05 -21.88
CA ASN A 924 3.44 -10.38 -23.12
C ASN A 924 4.85 -9.79 -23.02
N VAL A 925 5.80 -10.39 -23.75
CA VAL A 925 7.16 -9.90 -23.83
C VAL A 925 7.21 -8.77 -24.86
N PRO A 926 7.47 -7.51 -24.45
CA PRO A 926 7.51 -6.40 -25.38
C PRO A 926 8.68 -6.56 -26.36
N ARG A 927 8.54 -6.00 -27.56
CA ARG A 927 9.68 -5.89 -28.49
C ARG A 927 10.78 -5.02 -27.87
N ALA A 928 12.03 -5.24 -28.27
CA ALA A 928 13.16 -4.45 -27.79
C ALA A 928 12.92 -2.94 -27.95
N LEU A 929 13.31 -2.17 -26.94
CA LEU A 929 13.21 -0.71 -26.97
C LEU A 929 14.04 -0.18 -28.13
N ALA A 930 13.40 0.58 -29.01
CA ALA A 930 13.95 1.04 -30.27
C ALA A 930 13.48 2.46 -30.55
N VAL A 931 14.37 3.27 -31.10
CA VAL A 931 14.06 4.60 -31.62
C VAL A 931 13.75 4.48 -33.11
N ALA A 932 12.60 5.00 -33.52
CA ALA A 932 12.11 5.02 -34.90
C ALA A 932 11.67 6.43 -35.30
N ASP A 933 11.32 6.63 -36.57
CA ASP A 933 10.81 7.90 -37.13
C ASP A 933 11.57 9.16 -36.69
N VAL A 934 12.90 9.08 -36.69
CA VAL A 934 13.76 10.24 -36.38
C VAL A 934 13.54 11.30 -37.45
N ARG A 935 13.17 12.49 -37.01
CA ARG A 935 12.90 13.68 -37.81
C ARG A 935 13.74 14.82 -37.29
N PHE A 936 14.36 15.55 -38.20
CA PHE A 936 15.04 16.79 -37.90
C PHE A 936 14.17 17.94 -38.40
N THR A 937 13.90 18.91 -37.53
CA THR A 937 13.23 20.15 -37.90
C THR A 937 14.27 21.24 -37.96
N ASP A 938 14.59 21.68 -39.17
CA ASP A 938 15.54 22.75 -39.43
C ASP A 938 14.92 24.12 -39.21
N ASP A 939 15.61 24.97 -38.46
CA ASP A 939 15.40 26.40 -38.43
C ASP A 939 16.50 27.08 -39.25
N ALA A 940 16.21 27.25 -40.54
CA ALA A 940 17.11 27.87 -41.50
C ALA A 940 17.49 29.32 -41.14
N SER A 941 16.70 30.00 -40.30
CA SER A 941 16.98 31.37 -39.87
C SER A 941 18.07 31.44 -38.78
N SER A 942 18.21 30.38 -37.98
CA SER A 942 19.14 30.31 -36.85
C SER A 942 20.26 29.28 -37.04
N ASN A 943 20.30 28.59 -38.18
CA ASN A 943 21.21 27.47 -38.46
C ASN A 943 21.19 26.42 -37.32
N SER A 944 19.99 26.11 -36.81
CA SER A 944 19.78 25.13 -35.75
C SER A 944 18.76 24.09 -36.18
N TYR A 945 18.79 22.91 -35.56
CA TYR A 945 17.86 21.83 -35.82
C TYR A 945 17.31 21.25 -34.50
N ARG A 946 16.11 20.66 -34.54
CA ARG A 946 15.54 19.87 -33.43
C ARG A 946 15.37 18.44 -33.85
N VAL A 947 15.74 17.50 -32.99
CA VAL A 947 15.46 16.08 -33.19
C VAL A 947 14.11 15.71 -32.57
N THR A 948 13.26 15.06 -33.34
CA THR A 948 11.99 14.46 -32.90
C THR A 948 12.01 13.00 -33.31
N PHE A 949 11.64 12.05 -32.46
CA PHE A 949 11.60 10.65 -32.86
C PHE A 949 10.48 9.90 -32.13
N THR A 950 10.04 8.78 -32.69
CA THR A 950 9.10 7.88 -32.04
C THR A 950 9.85 6.80 -31.26
N ILE A 951 9.35 6.48 -30.08
CA ILE A 951 9.84 5.40 -29.24
C ILE A 951 8.94 4.19 -29.52
N SER A 952 9.55 3.08 -29.90
CA SER A 952 8.88 1.82 -30.25
C SER A 952 9.47 0.68 -29.43
N GLY A 953 8.67 -0.32 -29.06
CA GLY A 953 9.10 -1.36 -28.13
C GLY A 953 9.29 -0.85 -26.69
N GLY A 954 9.73 -1.72 -25.79
CA GLY A 954 9.72 -1.46 -24.35
C GLY A 954 8.32 -1.29 -23.76
N THR A 955 8.24 -0.80 -22.52
CA THR A 955 7.00 -0.64 -21.75
C THR A 955 6.75 0.83 -21.43
N ALA A 956 5.68 1.41 -21.98
CA ALA A 956 5.26 2.79 -21.67
C ALA A 956 4.82 2.96 -20.20
N PRO A 957 4.96 4.16 -19.57
CA PRO A 957 5.45 5.41 -20.15
C PRO A 957 6.98 5.49 -20.26
N TYR A 958 7.48 6.31 -21.19
CA TYR A 958 8.91 6.53 -21.41
C TYR A 958 9.37 7.87 -20.82
N GLN A 959 10.63 7.93 -20.39
CA GLN A 959 11.32 9.13 -19.93
C GLN A 959 12.60 9.33 -20.74
N ALA A 960 13.01 10.57 -20.95
CA ALA A 960 14.27 10.91 -21.63
C ALA A 960 15.13 11.78 -20.72
N ASP A 961 16.45 11.68 -20.84
CA ASP A 961 17.43 12.48 -20.09
C ASP A 961 17.44 13.98 -20.45
N SER A 962 16.96 14.31 -21.64
CA SER A 962 16.90 15.65 -22.20
C SER A 962 15.67 15.78 -23.10
N GLY A 963 15.05 16.94 -23.23
CA GLY A 963 13.84 17.14 -24.06
C GLY A 963 12.53 16.69 -23.38
N ALA A 964 11.45 16.56 -24.16
CA ALA A 964 10.12 16.19 -23.67
C ALA A 964 9.58 14.95 -24.38
N VAL A 965 8.94 14.05 -23.64
CA VAL A 965 8.26 12.86 -24.19
C VAL A 965 6.75 13.01 -23.98
N THR A 966 5.97 12.96 -25.06
CA THR A 966 4.50 12.97 -25.04
C THR A 966 3.99 11.69 -25.70
N GLY A 967 3.43 10.78 -24.89
CA GLY A 967 3.01 9.45 -25.36
C GLY A 967 4.23 8.60 -25.75
N ASN A 968 4.41 8.35 -27.04
CA ASN A 968 5.56 7.65 -27.61
C ASN A 968 6.43 8.56 -28.49
N VAL A 969 6.24 9.88 -28.46
CA VAL A 969 6.98 10.83 -29.29
C VAL A 969 7.91 11.65 -28.39
N PHE A 970 9.19 11.64 -28.74
CA PHE A 970 10.22 12.47 -28.15
C PHE A 970 10.40 13.76 -28.96
N THR A 971 10.54 14.91 -28.28
CA THR A 971 10.89 16.20 -28.89
C THR A 971 12.08 16.82 -28.15
N GLY A 972 13.18 17.00 -28.87
CA GLY A 972 14.43 17.56 -28.36
C GLY A 972 14.48 19.09 -28.34
N ASN A 973 15.45 19.59 -27.57
CA ASN A 973 15.81 21.02 -27.54
C ASN A 973 16.52 21.43 -28.85
N PRO A 974 16.55 22.73 -29.21
CA PRO A 974 17.22 23.18 -30.42
C PRO A 974 18.75 23.05 -30.28
N VAL A 975 19.40 22.50 -31.30
CA VAL A 975 20.84 22.18 -31.38
C VAL A 975 21.42 22.89 -32.60
N THR A 976 22.63 23.47 -32.49
CA THR A 976 23.30 24.12 -33.63
C THR A 976 23.59 23.13 -34.76
N GLY A 977 23.36 23.52 -36.01
CA GLY A 977 23.63 22.73 -37.21
C GLY A 977 25.06 22.16 -37.21
N GLY A 978 25.17 20.84 -37.33
CA GLY A 978 26.43 20.10 -37.30
C GLY A 978 26.91 19.64 -35.92
N ALA A 979 26.29 20.05 -34.80
CA ALA A 979 26.63 19.55 -33.47
C ALA A 979 25.91 18.23 -33.15
N THR A 980 26.58 17.33 -32.42
CA THR A 980 26.04 16.03 -32.02
C THR A 980 25.33 16.13 -30.66
N ILE A 981 24.16 15.50 -30.53
CA ILE A 981 23.41 15.35 -29.27
C ILE A 981 23.21 13.86 -28.96
N SER A 982 23.43 13.46 -27.70
CA SER A 982 23.15 12.11 -27.20
C SER A 982 21.86 12.14 -26.37
N VAL A 983 20.90 11.27 -26.67
CA VAL A 983 19.63 11.16 -25.96
C VAL A 983 19.48 9.74 -25.43
N THR A 984 19.24 9.61 -24.14
CA THR A 984 18.95 8.34 -23.46
C THR A 984 17.46 8.27 -23.11
N VAL A 985 16.78 7.28 -23.68
CA VAL A 985 15.38 6.98 -23.38
C VAL A 985 15.31 5.79 -22.44
N THR A 986 14.58 5.94 -21.34
CA THR A 986 14.29 4.89 -20.34
C THR A 986 12.81 4.57 -20.36
N ASP A 987 12.45 3.29 -20.45
CA ASP A 987 11.06 2.82 -20.35
C ASP A 987 10.64 2.56 -18.88
N LYS A 988 9.35 2.26 -18.64
CA LYS A 988 8.82 1.97 -17.29
C LYS A 988 9.48 0.76 -16.64
N ALA A 989 9.98 -0.19 -17.44
CA ALA A 989 10.63 -1.40 -16.96
C ALA A 989 12.12 -1.18 -16.62
N GLY A 990 12.65 0.02 -16.85
CA GLY A 990 14.05 0.37 -16.59
C GLY A 990 15.00 0.07 -17.74
N CYS A 991 14.49 -0.31 -18.91
CA CYS A 991 15.28 -0.55 -20.11
C CYS A 991 15.70 0.76 -20.75
N GLN A 992 16.98 0.88 -21.10
CA GLN A 992 17.57 2.10 -21.65
C GLN A 992 18.06 1.90 -23.08
N ILE A 993 17.84 2.91 -23.92
CA ILE A 993 18.48 3.04 -25.21
C ILE A 993 19.09 4.44 -25.33
N THR A 994 20.39 4.49 -25.64
CA THR A 994 21.09 5.74 -25.95
C THR A 994 21.33 5.83 -27.46
N ARG A 995 21.00 6.98 -28.05
CA ARG A 995 21.22 7.29 -29.46
C ARG A 995 21.84 8.67 -29.63
N GLU A 996 22.83 8.75 -30.51
CA GLU A 996 23.47 9.99 -30.91
C GLU A 996 22.86 10.50 -32.22
N PHE A 997 22.64 11.81 -32.31
CA PHE A 997 22.05 12.48 -33.46
C PHE A 997 22.92 13.66 -33.89
N GLN A 998 23.12 13.83 -35.19
CA GLN A 998 23.82 14.95 -35.81
C GLN A 998 23.12 15.30 -37.13
N HIS A 999 22.86 16.58 -37.41
CA HIS A 999 22.17 17.00 -38.64
C HIS A 999 22.72 18.33 -39.20
N SER A 1000 22.73 18.45 -40.53
CA SER A 1000 23.20 19.62 -41.30
C SER A 1000 22.08 20.15 -42.21
N VAL A 1001 21.83 21.46 -42.18
CA VAL A 1001 20.66 22.12 -42.81
C VAL A 1001 20.74 22.09 -44.35
N CYS A 1002 19.68 21.63 -45.05
CA CYS A 1002 19.63 21.54 -46.53
C CYS A 1002 18.71 22.56 -47.23
N ALA A 1003 19.10 23.03 -48.42
CA ALA A 1003 18.37 24.01 -49.25
C ALA A 1003 17.48 23.44 -50.39
N LEU A 1004 17.45 22.13 -50.62
CA LEU A 1004 16.58 21.50 -51.64
C LEU A 1004 15.16 21.28 -51.10
N PRO A 1005 14.12 21.32 -51.95
CA PRO A 1005 12.75 21.08 -51.51
C PRO A 1005 12.61 19.71 -50.84
N CYS A 1006 11.83 19.69 -49.75
CA CYS A 1006 11.44 18.47 -49.05
C CYS A 1006 12.63 17.68 -48.51
N GLY A 1007 13.62 18.44 -48.02
CA GLY A 1007 14.85 17.90 -47.46
C GLY A 1007 15.68 17.13 -48.48
N GLY A 1008 15.49 17.38 -49.78
CA GLY A 1008 16.17 16.71 -50.88
C GLY A 1008 15.55 15.37 -51.29
N GLN A 1009 14.45 14.94 -50.68
CA GLN A 1009 13.88 13.63 -50.94
C GLN A 1009 13.17 13.58 -52.32
N SER A 1010 13.69 12.77 -53.23
CA SER A 1010 13.07 12.51 -54.54
C SER A 1010 12.64 11.06 -54.69
N ARG A 1011 11.56 10.85 -55.42
CA ARG A 1011 11.01 9.55 -55.78
C ARG A 1011 11.04 9.38 -57.28
N ARG A 1012 11.49 8.21 -57.72
CA ARG A 1012 11.52 7.77 -59.11
C ARG A 1012 10.74 6.48 -59.27
N CYS A 1013 9.72 6.48 -60.13
CA CYS A 1013 8.85 5.33 -60.38
C CYS A 1013 8.73 5.03 -61.87
N ASN A 1014 8.41 3.77 -62.21
CA ASN A 1014 8.04 3.37 -63.56
C ASN A 1014 6.53 3.63 -63.80
N TYR A 1015 6.22 4.16 -64.98
CA TYR A 1015 4.89 4.40 -65.51
C TYR A 1015 4.76 3.69 -66.87
N ARG A 1016 3.56 3.19 -67.19
CA ARG A 1016 3.28 2.50 -68.46
C ARG A 1016 3.51 3.41 -69.68
N LEU A 1017 4.25 2.96 -70.68
CA LEU A 1017 4.46 3.68 -71.95
C LEU A 1017 3.15 3.74 -72.77
N TRP A 1018 2.86 4.91 -73.37
CA TRP A 1018 1.58 5.18 -74.05
C TRP A 1018 1.42 4.51 -75.41
N ILE A 1019 2.52 4.18 -76.08
CA ILE A 1019 2.51 3.48 -77.36
C ILE A 1019 3.40 2.24 -77.27
N GLN A 1020 3.05 1.18 -77.99
CA GLN A 1020 3.73 -0.11 -77.93
C GLN A 1020 4.68 -0.30 -79.12
N PRO A 1021 5.70 -1.16 -79.01
CA PRO A 1021 6.48 -1.54 -80.17
C PRO A 1021 5.59 -2.27 -81.20
N PRO A 1022 5.87 -2.11 -82.51
CA PRO A 1022 5.14 -2.81 -83.56
C PRO A 1022 5.38 -4.33 -83.49
N SER A 1023 4.36 -5.14 -83.76
CA SER A 1023 4.50 -6.59 -83.93
C SER A 1023 4.74 -6.94 -85.42
N GLU A 1024 5.29 -8.12 -85.72
CA GLU A 1024 5.71 -8.53 -87.08
C GLU A 1024 4.60 -8.39 -88.14
N ASN A 1025 3.31 -8.41 -87.75
CA ASN A 1025 2.17 -8.37 -88.66
C ASN A 1025 1.24 -7.15 -88.46
N GLU A 1026 1.54 -6.22 -87.54
CA GLU A 1026 0.69 -5.06 -87.21
C GLU A 1026 1.51 -3.76 -87.13
N LEU A 1027 2.07 -3.37 -88.28
CA LEU A 1027 2.82 -2.11 -88.41
C LEU A 1027 1.89 -0.88 -88.28
N TYR A 1028 2.42 0.19 -87.70
CA TYR A 1028 1.74 1.48 -87.62
C TYR A 1028 1.59 2.11 -89.02
N GLU A 1029 0.37 2.46 -89.41
CA GLU A 1029 0.07 3.18 -90.64
C GLU A 1029 -0.02 4.69 -90.40
N THR A 1030 -0.57 5.09 -89.24
CA THR A 1030 -0.73 6.51 -88.88
C THR A 1030 -0.51 6.72 -87.38
N TYR A 1031 0.05 7.87 -87.02
CA TYR A 1031 0.09 8.39 -85.65
C TYR A 1031 -0.10 9.90 -85.68
N ARG A 1032 -0.97 10.43 -84.81
CA ARG A 1032 -1.18 11.87 -84.63
C ARG A 1032 -1.37 12.18 -83.15
N GLN A 1033 -0.55 13.08 -82.63
CA GLN A 1033 -0.75 13.71 -81.32
C GLN A 1033 -1.87 14.76 -81.43
N GLY A 1034 -2.70 14.85 -80.39
CA GLY A 1034 -3.69 15.91 -80.16
C GLY A 1034 -3.24 16.90 -79.08
N GLU A 1035 -4.20 17.47 -78.35
CA GLU A 1035 -3.94 18.48 -77.32
C GLU A 1035 -3.06 17.90 -76.19
N MET A 1036 -2.14 18.70 -75.66
CA MET A 1036 -1.30 18.37 -74.51
C MET A 1036 -1.48 19.40 -73.40
N ARG A 1037 -1.62 18.92 -72.16
CA ARG A 1037 -1.84 19.72 -70.95
C ARG A 1037 -0.86 19.29 -69.88
N PHE A 1038 -0.25 20.26 -69.21
CA PHE A 1038 0.65 20.02 -68.09
C PHE A 1038 0.21 20.83 -66.88
N ARG A 1039 0.17 20.18 -65.72
CA ARG A 1039 -0.04 20.80 -64.42
C ARG A 1039 1.07 20.41 -63.48
N PHE A 1040 1.48 21.36 -62.64
CA PHE A 1040 2.49 21.15 -61.62
C PHE A 1040 2.05 21.86 -60.34
N ASN A 1041 2.01 21.13 -59.23
CA ASN A 1041 1.47 21.57 -57.93
C ASN A 1041 0.07 22.20 -58.04
N GLY A 1042 -0.80 21.62 -58.86
CA GLY A 1042 -2.16 22.07 -59.09
C GLY A 1042 -2.32 23.21 -60.10
N GLU A 1043 -1.22 23.84 -60.54
CA GLU A 1043 -1.26 24.99 -61.46
C GLU A 1043 -1.03 24.56 -62.92
N PRO A 1044 -1.86 25.02 -63.88
CA PRO A 1044 -1.67 24.71 -65.29
C PRO A 1044 -0.49 25.48 -65.91
N ILE A 1045 0.37 24.77 -66.63
CA ILE A 1045 1.56 25.30 -67.31
C ILE A 1045 1.48 24.94 -68.81
N GLN A 1046 1.64 25.93 -69.68
CA GLN A 1046 1.59 25.71 -71.13
C GLN A 1046 2.88 25.07 -71.64
N LEU A 1047 2.75 23.97 -72.39
CA LEU A 1047 3.83 23.33 -73.13
C LEU A 1047 3.66 23.53 -74.64
N PRO A 1048 4.74 23.48 -75.43
CA PRO A 1048 4.64 23.47 -76.90
C PRO A 1048 3.75 22.32 -77.42
N PRO A 1049 2.99 22.53 -78.52
CA PRO A 1049 2.29 21.44 -79.19
C PRO A 1049 3.30 20.45 -79.83
N ASP A 1050 2.86 19.22 -80.09
CA ASP A 1050 3.58 18.20 -80.88
C ASP A 1050 4.87 17.60 -80.26
N LEU A 1051 5.09 17.74 -78.93
CA LEU A 1051 6.26 17.16 -78.23
C LEU A 1051 6.40 15.63 -78.38
N LEU A 1052 5.29 14.93 -78.51
CA LEU A 1052 5.13 13.49 -78.63
C LEU A 1052 4.60 13.07 -80.01
N GLN A 1053 4.80 13.88 -81.05
CA GLN A 1053 4.44 13.56 -82.43
C GLN A 1053 5.50 12.63 -83.06
N PHE A 1054 5.03 11.59 -83.75
CA PHE A 1054 5.84 10.60 -84.47
C PHE A 1054 5.40 10.43 -85.92
N GLU A 1055 6.34 10.04 -86.79
CA GLU A 1055 6.00 9.46 -88.09
C GLU A 1055 5.79 7.95 -87.96
N ALA A 1056 4.79 7.40 -88.63
CA ALA A 1056 4.46 5.97 -88.53
C ALA A 1056 5.64 5.08 -88.96
N VAL A 1057 6.43 5.51 -89.95
CA VAL A 1057 7.65 4.82 -90.40
C VAL A 1057 8.70 4.76 -89.29
N GLN A 1058 8.87 5.84 -88.53
CA GLN A 1058 9.82 5.90 -87.42
C GLN A 1058 9.44 4.90 -86.32
N LEU A 1059 8.15 4.82 -85.96
CA LEU A 1059 7.65 3.85 -84.99
C LEU A 1059 7.85 2.40 -85.46
N ASN A 1060 7.85 2.15 -86.77
CA ASN A 1060 8.02 0.81 -87.33
C ASN A 1060 9.49 0.36 -87.47
N THR A 1061 10.42 1.30 -87.60
CA THR A 1061 11.81 1.00 -87.99
C THR A 1061 12.83 1.29 -86.90
N ASP A 1062 12.58 2.31 -86.06
CA ASP A 1062 13.48 2.73 -84.98
C ASP A 1062 12.68 3.29 -83.79
N PHE A 1063 11.87 2.41 -83.22
CA PHE A 1063 10.93 2.74 -82.14
C PHE A 1063 11.65 3.33 -80.92
N GLU A 1064 12.71 2.68 -80.43
CA GLU A 1064 13.44 3.05 -79.21
C GLU A 1064 14.01 4.46 -79.27
N ASN A 1065 14.76 4.77 -80.33
CA ASN A 1065 15.35 6.09 -80.49
C ASN A 1065 14.27 7.16 -80.72
N GLY A 1066 13.17 6.78 -81.38
CA GLY A 1066 11.99 7.63 -81.51
C GLY A 1066 11.44 8.06 -80.15
N ILE A 1067 11.16 7.11 -79.27
CA ILE A 1067 10.65 7.39 -77.91
C ILE A 1067 11.66 8.19 -77.09
N ALA A 1068 12.95 7.80 -77.10
CA ALA A 1068 14.00 8.53 -76.40
C ALA A 1068 14.11 10.00 -76.85
N ALA A 1069 13.99 10.26 -78.16
CA ALA A 1069 14.00 11.61 -78.71
C ALA A 1069 12.76 12.42 -78.31
N ALA A 1070 11.58 11.80 -78.24
CA ALA A 1070 10.36 12.45 -77.74
C ALA A 1070 10.46 12.80 -76.25
N VAL A 1071 10.97 11.88 -75.41
CA VAL A 1071 11.19 12.12 -73.98
C VAL A 1071 12.21 13.23 -73.74
N LYS A 1072 13.30 13.28 -74.52
CA LYS A 1072 14.28 14.37 -74.46
C LYS A 1072 13.66 15.73 -74.80
N ARG A 1073 12.80 15.80 -75.84
CA ARG A 1073 12.05 17.02 -76.19
C ARG A 1073 11.10 17.44 -75.05
N LEU A 1074 10.40 16.47 -74.45
CA LEU A 1074 9.49 16.70 -73.34
C LEU A 1074 10.22 17.26 -72.11
N ASN A 1075 11.32 16.66 -71.68
CA ASN A 1075 12.11 17.15 -70.54
C ASN A 1075 12.63 18.56 -70.76
N ALA A 1076 13.15 18.86 -71.95
CA ALA A 1076 13.65 20.19 -72.26
C ALA A 1076 12.54 21.24 -72.15
N ALA A 1077 11.34 20.93 -72.65
CA ALA A 1077 10.17 21.81 -72.55
C ALA A 1077 9.67 21.97 -71.11
N VAL A 1078 9.58 20.88 -70.34
CA VAL A 1078 9.16 20.89 -68.94
C VAL A 1078 10.15 21.67 -68.06
N ASN A 1079 11.46 21.37 -68.16
CA ASN A 1079 12.49 22.09 -67.40
C ASN A 1079 12.51 23.58 -67.72
N ALA A 1080 12.39 23.97 -69.00
CA ALA A 1080 12.33 25.38 -69.37
C ALA A 1080 11.09 26.07 -68.77
N ALA A 1081 9.92 25.41 -68.81
CA ALA A 1081 8.68 25.96 -68.26
C ALA A 1081 8.71 26.07 -66.73
N LEU A 1082 9.29 25.10 -66.03
CA LEU A 1082 9.43 25.12 -64.56
C LEU A 1082 10.46 26.15 -64.09
N ILE A 1083 11.59 26.29 -64.77
CA ILE A 1083 12.58 27.34 -64.46
C ILE A 1083 11.99 28.74 -64.67
N GLN A 1084 11.23 28.94 -65.75
CA GLN A 1084 10.54 30.21 -66.00
C GLN A 1084 9.57 30.58 -64.86
N ARG A 1085 8.98 29.58 -64.18
CA ARG A 1085 7.97 29.80 -63.14
C ARG A 1085 8.51 29.82 -61.71
N LEU A 1086 9.50 28.98 -61.40
CA LEU A 1086 10.02 28.74 -60.04
C LEU A 1086 11.48 29.22 -59.85
N GLY A 1087 12.11 29.80 -60.87
CA GLY A 1087 13.52 30.22 -60.84
C GLY A 1087 14.49 29.01 -60.89
N GLU A 1088 15.70 29.17 -60.34
CA GLU A 1088 16.68 28.07 -60.27
C GLU A 1088 16.16 26.84 -59.51
N ALA A 1089 15.22 27.04 -58.57
CA ALA A 1089 14.54 25.96 -57.85
C ALA A 1089 13.58 25.13 -58.73
N GLY A 1090 13.38 25.52 -60.00
CA GLY A 1090 12.62 24.77 -61.00
C GLY A 1090 13.46 23.85 -61.89
N ARG A 1091 14.80 23.90 -61.79
CA ARG A 1091 15.69 23.04 -62.59
C ARG A 1091 15.61 21.59 -62.10
N ASP A 1092 15.45 20.66 -63.04
CA ASP A 1092 15.43 19.21 -62.81
C ASP A 1092 14.43 18.75 -61.73
N ARG A 1093 13.36 19.53 -61.55
CA ARG A 1093 12.34 19.29 -60.52
C ARG A 1093 11.36 18.17 -60.89
N LEU A 1094 11.21 17.91 -62.19
CA LEU A 1094 10.48 16.78 -62.76
C LEU A 1094 11.26 16.25 -63.96
N LEU A 1095 11.72 15.00 -63.89
CA LEU A 1095 12.55 14.39 -64.93
C LEU A 1095 11.90 13.10 -65.44
N VAL A 1096 11.61 13.04 -66.74
CA VAL A 1096 11.14 11.82 -67.41
C VAL A 1096 12.31 11.13 -68.10
N SER A 1097 12.53 9.85 -67.85
CA SER A 1097 13.63 9.09 -68.46
C SER A 1097 13.06 7.86 -69.18
N TYR A 1098 13.73 7.49 -70.27
CA TYR A 1098 13.42 6.29 -71.04
C TYR A 1098 14.71 5.50 -71.21
N GLU A 1099 14.77 4.35 -70.52
CA GLU A 1099 15.92 3.45 -70.50
C GLU A 1099 15.38 2.02 -70.72
N PRO A 1100 15.38 1.49 -71.95
CA PRO A 1100 14.94 0.13 -72.21
C PRO A 1100 15.91 -0.85 -71.52
N ALA A 1101 15.47 -1.48 -70.43
CA ALA A 1101 16.30 -2.40 -69.66
C ALA A 1101 16.24 -3.82 -70.25
N ALA A 1102 17.31 -4.61 -70.10
CA ALA A 1102 17.37 -5.98 -70.62
C ALA A 1102 16.33 -6.95 -70.03
N VAL A 1103 15.71 -6.61 -68.90
CA VAL A 1103 14.80 -7.48 -68.13
C VAL A 1103 13.32 -7.14 -68.32
N ASP A 1104 12.99 -5.94 -68.78
CA ASP A 1104 11.63 -5.59 -69.23
C ASP A 1104 11.72 -4.62 -70.41
N PRO A 1105 11.87 -5.16 -71.64
CA PRO A 1105 12.53 -4.36 -72.63
C PRO A 1105 11.70 -3.21 -73.22
N PHE A 1106 10.35 -3.15 -73.14
CA PHE A 1106 9.62 -2.21 -74.03
C PHE A 1106 8.32 -1.54 -73.54
N ARG A 1107 8.09 -1.31 -72.23
CA ARG A 1107 6.72 -0.89 -71.79
C ARG A 1107 6.61 0.19 -70.72
N SER A 1108 7.68 0.84 -70.31
CA SER A 1108 7.60 1.90 -69.29
C SER A 1108 8.52 3.09 -69.52
N ILE A 1109 8.11 4.23 -68.99
CA ILE A 1109 8.94 5.42 -68.76
C ILE A 1109 9.17 5.60 -67.26
N ARG A 1110 10.28 6.20 -66.88
CA ARG A 1110 10.60 6.53 -65.49
C ARG A 1110 10.34 8.00 -65.24
N ILE A 1111 9.64 8.35 -64.18
CA ILE A 1111 9.45 9.75 -63.79
C ILE A 1111 10.00 9.95 -62.38
N GLU A 1112 10.93 10.90 -62.25
CA GLU A 1112 11.50 11.34 -60.98
C GLU A 1112 10.98 12.74 -60.61
N TYR A 1113 10.51 12.88 -59.37
CA TYR A 1113 9.99 14.12 -58.81
C TYR A 1113 10.28 14.18 -57.30
N PHE A 1114 10.26 15.38 -56.71
CA PHE A 1114 10.38 15.51 -55.25
C PHE A 1114 9.08 15.05 -54.57
N VAL A 1115 9.18 14.30 -53.46
CA VAL A 1115 8.03 13.60 -52.83
C VAL A 1115 6.85 14.49 -52.43
N CYS A 1116 7.07 15.79 -52.35
CA CYS A 1116 6.06 16.79 -52.00
C CYS A 1116 5.48 17.54 -53.20
N ASP A 1117 6.06 17.37 -54.39
CA ASP A 1117 5.54 17.96 -55.61
C ASP A 1117 4.51 17.01 -56.24
N THR A 1118 3.47 17.59 -56.85
CA THR A 1118 2.49 16.88 -57.66
C THR A 1118 2.56 17.35 -59.10
N PHE A 1119 2.22 16.47 -60.04
CA PHE A 1119 2.17 16.80 -61.46
C PHE A 1119 1.10 16.00 -62.20
N ALA A 1120 0.67 16.53 -63.34
CA ALA A 1120 -0.16 15.83 -64.31
C ALA A 1120 0.23 16.21 -65.75
N ILE A 1121 0.65 15.24 -66.55
CA ILE A 1121 0.92 15.36 -67.99
C ILE A 1121 -0.18 14.60 -68.73
N GLU A 1122 -1.08 15.30 -69.41
CA GLU A 1122 -2.20 14.73 -70.17
C GLU A 1122 -2.04 15.04 -71.65
N PHE A 1123 -2.26 14.06 -72.52
CA PHE A 1123 -2.26 14.28 -73.97
C PHE A 1123 -3.16 13.31 -74.72
N ASP A 1124 -3.76 13.82 -75.79
CA ASP A 1124 -4.54 13.03 -76.74
C ASP A 1124 -3.63 12.45 -77.83
N TYR A 1125 -3.95 11.25 -78.32
CA TYR A 1125 -3.30 10.70 -79.51
C TYR A 1125 -4.20 9.71 -80.26
N ASN A 1126 -3.98 9.62 -81.56
CA ASN A 1126 -4.66 8.68 -82.45
C ASN A 1126 -3.62 7.88 -83.21
N TYR A 1127 -3.83 6.58 -83.35
CA TYR A 1127 -2.99 5.75 -84.20
C TYR A 1127 -3.81 4.69 -84.95
N GLY A 1128 -3.27 4.26 -86.08
CA GLY A 1128 -3.83 3.18 -86.90
C GLY A 1128 -2.80 2.08 -87.10
N GLN A 1129 -3.18 0.86 -86.73
CA GLN A 1129 -2.62 -0.42 -87.18
C GLN A 1129 -3.76 -1.13 -87.95
N PRO A 1130 -3.52 -2.03 -88.93
CA PRO A 1130 -4.54 -2.50 -89.86
C PRO A 1130 -5.86 -2.93 -89.15
N SER A 1131 -6.85 -2.03 -89.19
CA SER A 1131 -8.18 -2.03 -88.55
C SER A 1131 -8.36 -2.86 -87.25
N PRO A 1132 -8.69 -2.23 -86.09
CA PRO A 1132 -9.25 -0.88 -85.93
C PRO A 1132 -8.22 0.24 -85.61
N SER A 1133 -8.57 1.48 -85.95
CA SER A 1133 -7.84 2.70 -85.50
C SER A 1133 -8.25 3.09 -84.08
N PHE A 1134 -7.31 3.49 -83.23
CA PHE A 1134 -7.58 3.87 -81.84
C PHE A 1134 -7.52 5.39 -81.64
N SER A 1135 -8.38 5.89 -80.75
CA SER A 1135 -8.40 7.28 -80.29
C SER A 1135 -8.37 7.30 -78.77
N LEU A 1136 -7.28 7.80 -78.20
CA LEU A 1136 -6.94 7.61 -76.80
C LEU A 1136 -6.48 8.91 -76.13
N THR A 1137 -6.72 9.05 -74.84
CA THR A 1137 -6.16 10.12 -73.98
C THR A 1137 -5.32 9.49 -72.89
N MET A 1138 -4.03 9.84 -72.81
CA MET A 1138 -3.12 9.39 -71.77
C MET A 1138 -2.90 10.48 -70.73
N ARG A 1139 -2.90 10.13 -69.44
CA ARG A 1139 -2.52 11.01 -68.33
C ARG A 1139 -1.51 10.33 -67.42
N TYR A 1140 -0.34 10.94 -67.26
CA TYR A 1140 0.66 10.59 -66.25
C TYR A 1140 0.61 11.56 -65.10
N GLY A 1141 0.58 11.08 -63.86
CA GLY A 1141 0.69 11.98 -62.72
C GLY A 1141 0.25 11.37 -61.41
N ASN A 1142 0.50 12.13 -60.35
CA ASN A 1142 0.09 11.86 -58.97
C ASN A 1142 -0.92 12.91 -58.45
N GLU A 1143 -1.37 13.83 -59.31
CA GLU A 1143 -2.44 14.76 -58.95
C GLU A 1143 -3.82 14.08 -58.85
N PRO A 1144 -4.63 14.43 -57.83
CA PRO A 1144 -5.99 13.91 -57.70
C PRO A 1144 -6.82 14.17 -58.96
N SER A 1145 -7.66 13.20 -59.33
CA SER A 1145 -8.64 13.41 -60.41
C SER A 1145 -9.76 14.38 -59.96
N ALA A 1146 -10.59 14.84 -60.89
CA ALA A 1146 -11.73 15.71 -60.58
C ALA A 1146 -12.77 15.06 -59.64
N SER A 1147 -12.74 13.74 -59.44
CA SER A 1147 -13.58 13.01 -58.47
C SER A 1147 -12.96 12.90 -57.07
N GLY A 1148 -11.77 13.47 -56.84
CA GLY A 1148 -11.12 13.54 -55.54
C GLY A 1148 -10.34 12.28 -55.12
N ALA A 1149 -10.24 11.26 -55.97
CA ALA A 1149 -9.40 10.09 -55.69
C ALA A 1149 -7.92 10.38 -56.06
N PRO A 1150 -6.96 10.27 -55.13
CA PRO A 1150 -5.54 10.38 -55.44
C PRO A 1150 -5.09 9.11 -56.16
N PHE A 1151 -4.80 9.21 -57.46
CA PHE A 1151 -4.23 8.11 -58.24
C PHE A 1151 -2.85 8.53 -58.73
N ASP A 1152 -1.82 7.77 -58.33
CA ASP A 1152 -0.44 7.91 -58.81
C ASP A 1152 -0.16 6.80 -59.84
N GLY A 1153 -0.12 7.19 -61.12
CA GLY A 1153 0.02 6.23 -62.20
C GLY A 1153 -0.28 6.79 -63.58
N ALA A 1154 -0.50 5.87 -64.52
CA ALA A 1154 -0.91 6.15 -65.88
C ALA A 1154 -2.41 5.86 -66.04
N LEU A 1155 -3.17 6.84 -66.49
CA LEU A 1155 -4.59 6.71 -66.82
C LEU A 1155 -4.75 6.81 -68.34
N LEU A 1156 -5.34 5.79 -68.96
CA LEU A 1156 -5.61 5.77 -70.38
C LEU A 1156 -7.13 5.69 -70.62
N VAL A 1157 -7.65 6.58 -71.46
CA VAL A 1157 -9.09 6.66 -71.76
C VAL A 1157 -9.30 6.38 -73.25
N ASN A 1158 -10.09 5.36 -73.56
CA ASN A 1158 -10.55 5.13 -74.93
C ASN A 1158 -11.70 6.08 -75.25
N ARG A 1159 -11.42 7.07 -76.10
CA ARG A 1159 -12.37 8.15 -76.38
C ARG A 1159 -13.57 7.71 -77.20
N ARG A 1160 -13.49 6.56 -77.88
CA ARG A 1160 -14.59 6.00 -78.68
C ARG A 1160 -15.55 5.17 -77.84
N LEU A 1161 -15.02 4.40 -76.87
CA LEU A 1161 -15.79 3.53 -75.99
C LEU A 1161 -16.17 4.19 -74.65
N ASN A 1162 -15.53 5.32 -74.33
CA ASN A 1162 -15.62 6.02 -73.04
C ASN A 1162 -15.23 5.13 -71.84
N GLU A 1163 -14.29 4.22 -72.07
CA GLU A 1163 -13.74 3.31 -71.06
C GLU A 1163 -12.40 3.85 -70.56
N GLN A 1164 -12.19 3.73 -69.26
CA GLN A 1164 -10.99 4.22 -68.56
C GLN A 1164 -10.21 3.04 -68.00
N THR A 1165 -8.90 3.15 -68.05
CA THR A 1165 -7.99 2.17 -67.47
C THR A 1165 -6.84 2.82 -66.74
N MET A 1166 -6.60 2.34 -65.53
CA MET A 1166 -5.67 2.85 -64.55
C MET A 1166 -4.55 1.82 -64.34
N VAL A 1167 -3.32 2.24 -64.58
CA VAL A 1167 -2.12 1.45 -64.27
C VAL A 1167 -1.32 2.19 -63.20
N PRO A 1168 -1.29 1.70 -61.95
CA PRO A 1168 -0.56 2.37 -60.87
C PRO A 1168 0.94 2.36 -61.14
N VAL A 1169 1.67 3.28 -60.49
CA VAL A 1169 3.13 3.28 -60.52
C VAL A 1169 3.72 1.98 -59.96
N PHE A 1170 4.88 1.59 -60.50
CA PHE A 1170 5.59 0.39 -60.05
C PHE A 1170 7.10 0.59 -60.05
N ASP A 1171 7.84 -0.31 -59.39
CA ASP A 1171 9.32 -0.27 -59.26
C ASP A 1171 9.85 1.08 -58.73
N CYS A 1172 9.14 1.65 -57.75
CA CYS A 1172 9.51 2.93 -57.17
C CYS A 1172 10.79 2.83 -56.32
N SER A 1173 11.62 3.86 -56.42
CA SER A 1173 12.81 4.05 -55.60
C SER A 1173 12.91 5.49 -55.11
N GLU A 1174 13.48 5.68 -53.92
CA GLU A 1174 13.68 6.99 -53.31
C GLU A 1174 15.15 7.23 -52.98
N ARG A 1175 15.55 8.49 -53.04
CA ARG A 1175 16.86 8.95 -52.56
C ARG A 1175 16.73 10.31 -51.91
N ASN A 1176 17.74 10.69 -51.16
CA ASN A 1176 17.93 12.06 -50.71
C ASN A 1176 19.05 12.73 -51.51
N GLN A 1177 18.72 13.80 -52.22
CA GLN A 1177 19.64 14.54 -53.05
C GLN A 1177 20.52 15.51 -52.26
N CYS A 1178 20.17 15.85 -51.02
CA CYS A 1178 20.95 16.73 -50.16
C CYS A 1178 22.22 16.08 -49.63
N ASP A 1179 22.15 14.79 -49.31
CA ASP A 1179 23.27 14.00 -48.77
C ASP A 1179 23.95 13.12 -49.83
N GLY A 1180 23.41 13.10 -51.06
CA GLY A 1180 23.94 12.33 -52.18
C GLY A 1180 23.69 10.83 -52.06
N SER A 1181 22.68 10.41 -51.28
CA SER A 1181 22.35 8.99 -51.07
C SER A 1181 21.94 8.27 -52.36
N ASP A 1182 22.25 6.97 -52.40
CA ASP A 1182 21.85 6.07 -53.48
C ASP A 1182 20.34 5.81 -53.49
N TYR A 1183 19.79 5.45 -54.66
CA TYR A 1183 18.39 5.06 -54.77
C TYR A 1183 18.11 3.77 -54.00
N ARG A 1184 17.24 3.88 -53.01
CA ARG A 1184 16.68 2.75 -52.28
C ARG A 1184 15.36 2.32 -52.89
N LYS A 1185 15.20 1.03 -53.19
CA LYS A 1185 13.93 0.50 -53.71
C LYS A 1185 12.88 0.52 -52.61
N LEU A 1186 11.69 1.01 -52.93
CA LEU A 1186 10.53 0.96 -52.02
C LEU A 1186 9.93 -0.45 -51.95
N CYS A 1187 10.12 -1.23 -53.01
CA CYS A 1187 9.79 -2.64 -53.04
C CYS A 1187 11.04 -3.50 -52.82
N GLU A 1188 11.26 -3.94 -51.58
CA GLU A 1188 12.25 -4.96 -51.23
C GLU A 1188 11.57 -6.09 -50.43
N GLY A 1189 11.85 -7.34 -50.80
CA GLY A 1189 11.39 -8.53 -50.05
C GLY A 1189 10.06 -9.15 -50.48
N PHE A 1190 9.25 -8.47 -51.30
CA PHE A 1190 8.03 -9.06 -51.86
C PHE A 1190 8.14 -9.15 -53.39
N ASN A 1191 8.11 -10.38 -53.92
CA ASN A 1191 8.14 -10.64 -55.35
C ASN A 1191 6.91 -11.48 -55.74
N PRO A 1192 5.83 -10.86 -56.26
CA PRO A 1192 4.65 -11.62 -56.65
C PRO A 1192 5.05 -12.63 -57.73
N GLN A 1193 4.61 -13.88 -57.62
CA GLN A 1193 4.82 -14.88 -58.67
C GLN A 1193 3.50 -15.16 -59.37
N PRO A 1194 3.21 -14.45 -60.48
CA PRO A 1194 1.99 -14.69 -61.24
C PRO A 1194 2.07 -16.00 -62.02
N VAL A 1195 0.95 -16.70 -62.09
CA VAL A 1195 0.75 -17.93 -62.86
C VAL A 1195 -0.43 -17.74 -63.79
N ILE A 1196 -0.23 -18.00 -65.09
CA ILE A 1196 -1.29 -17.97 -66.11
C ILE A 1196 -1.87 -19.37 -66.28
N THR A 1197 -3.18 -19.52 -66.12
CA THR A 1197 -3.93 -20.72 -66.50
C THR A 1197 -4.79 -20.41 -67.72
N VAL A 1198 -4.82 -21.31 -68.71
CA VAL A 1198 -5.57 -21.12 -69.95
C VAL A 1198 -6.65 -22.19 -70.06
N GLU A 1199 -7.91 -21.78 -70.15
CA GLU A 1199 -9.05 -22.67 -70.39
C GLU A 1199 -9.69 -22.37 -71.74
N ARG A 1200 -10.00 -23.42 -72.50
CA ARG A 1200 -10.72 -23.31 -73.77
C ARG A 1200 -12.22 -23.43 -73.49
N LEU A 1201 -12.97 -22.35 -73.72
CA LEU A 1201 -14.42 -22.31 -73.66
C LEU A 1201 -15.02 -22.54 -75.05
N GLN A 1202 -16.05 -23.38 -75.12
CA GLN A 1202 -16.74 -23.71 -76.38
C GLN A 1202 -18.22 -23.34 -76.23
N ASP A 1203 -18.62 -22.22 -76.84
CA ASP A 1203 -20.01 -21.76 -76.95
C ASP A 1203 -20.38 -21.66 -78.43
N ASP A 1204 -21.61 -22.04 -78.77
CA ASP A 1204 -22.29 -21.94 -80.09
C ASP A 1204 -21.48 -21.23 -81.22
N ASN A 1205 -20.54 -21.98 -81.82
CA ASN A 1205 -19.70 -21.59 -82.98
C ASN A 1205 -18.59 -20.54 -82.78
N GLN A 1206 -18.24 -20.15 -81.55
CA GLN A 1206 -17.03 -19.37 -81.26
C GLN A 1206 -16.14 -20.05 -80.22
N ILE A 1207 -14.87 -20.28 -80.58
CA ILE A 1207 -13.84 -20.70 -79.62
C ILE A 1207 -13.43 -19.46 -78.85
N ARG A 1208 -13.48 -19.48 -77.52
CA ARG A 1208 -12.94 -18.43 -76.65
C ARG A 1208 -11.93 -19.05 -75.69
N PHE A 1209 -10.85 -18.34 -75.41
CA PHE A 1209 -9.86 -18.75 -74.42
C PHE A 1209 -9.98 -17.84 -73.21
N GLN A 1210 -10.18 -18.44 -72.05
CA GLN A 1210 -10.22 -17.75 -70.77
C GLN A 1210 -8.86 -17.89 -70.08
N PHE A 1211 -8.21 -16.76 -69.85
CA PHE A 1211 -6.95 -16.66 -69.12
C PHE A 1211 -7.25 -16.31 -67.68
N THR A 1212 -6.78 -17.14 -66.75
CA THR A 1212 -6.96 -16.94 -65.32
C THR A 1212 -5.59 -16.76 -64.66
N GLY A 1213 -5.31 -15.58 -64.11
CA GLY A 1213 -4.05 -15.21 -63.46
C GLY A 1213 -4.09 -15.33 -61.94
N SER A 1214 -3.21 -16.11 -61.30
CA SER A 1214 -3.15 -16.18 -59.83
C SER A 1214 -1.76 -15.79 -59.32
N VAL A 1215 -1.64 -15.34 -58.07
CA VAL A 1215 -0.34 -15.15 -57.40
C VAL A 1215 -0.19 -16.19 -56.30
N VAL A 1216 0.98 -16.84 -56.25
CA VAL A 1216 1.30 -17.86 -55.23
C VAL A 1216 1.36 -17.27 -53.81
N ASP A 1217 1.81 -16.03 -53.69
CA ASP A 1217 1.90 -15.28 -52.44
C ASP A 1217 0.80 -14.20 -52.38
N THR A 1218 -0.12 -14.34 -51.40
CA THR A 1218 -1.27 -13.44 -51.20
C THR A 1218 -1.06 -12.43 -50.07
N SER A 1219 0.16 -12.32 -49.53
CA SER A 1219 0.44 -11.48 -48.35
C SER A 1219 0.30 -9.97 -48.59
N GLN A 1220 0.23 -9.51 -49.85
CA GLN A 1220 -0.07 -8.11 -50.20
C GLN A 1220 -1.26 -8.01 -51.15
N ARG A 1221 -2.05 -6.94 -51.01
CA ARG A 1221 -3.19 -6.65 -51.87
C ARG A 1221 -2.71 -6.22 -53.26
N ILE A 1222 -3.30 -6.83 -54.28
CA ILE A 1222 -3.01 -6.51 -55.69
C ILE A 1222 -3.79 -5.25 -56.08
N ALA A 1223 -3.09 -4.25 -56.61
CA ALA A 1223 -3.67 -3.00 -57.06
C ALA A 1223 -4.11 -3.06 -58.52
N ALA A 1224 -3.37 -3.77 -59.38
CA ALA A 1224 -3.74 -3.94 -60.77
C ALA A 1224 -3.22 -5.26 -61.37
N TRP A 1225 -4.02 -5.82 -62.27
CA TRP A 1225 -3.65 -6.90 -63.17
C TRP A 1225 -3.64 -6.35 -64.59
N VAL A 1226 -2.51 -6.44 -65.28
CA VAL A 1226 -2.34 -5.88 -66.62
C VAL A 1226 -2.02 -7.00 -67.60
N TRP A 1227 -2.90 -7.21 -68.57
CA TRP A 1227 -2.71 -8.17 -69.65
C TRP A 1227 -2.21 -7.45 -70.91
N ASP A 1228 -1.04 -7.84 -71.41
CA ASP A 1228 -0.53 -7.42 -72.72
C ASP A 1228 -0.60 -8.62 -73.70
N VAL A 1229 -1.17 -8.41 -74.90
CA VAL A 1229 -1.34 -9.45 -75.94
C VAL A 1229 -0.71 -8.95 -77.25
N PHE A 1230 0.29 -9.67 -77.80
CA PHE A 1230 1.13 -9.11 -78.89
C PHE A 1230 0.69 -9.43 -80.32
N ALA A 1231 -0.27 -10.33 -80.54
CA ALA A 1231 -0.53 -10.86 -81.87
C ALA A 1231 -2.01 -11.16 -82.20
N THR A 1232 -2.96 -10.50 -81.54
CA THR A 1232 -4.39 -10.59 -81.92
C THR A 1232 -5.14 -9.28 -81.90
N ARG A 1233 -6.09 -9.17 -82.85
CA ARG A 1233 -7.13 -8.13 -82.93
C ARG A 1233 -7.96 -8.09 -81.65
N SER A 1234 -7.58 -7.22 -80.73
CA SER A 1234 -8.38 -6.88 -79.56
C SER A 1234 -9.18 -5.60 -79.85
N THR A 1235 -10.45 -5.53 -79.42
CA THR A 1235 -11.27 -4.30 -79.49
C THR A 1235 -10.85 -3.25 -78.45
N GLU A 1236 -10.07 -3.66 -77.46
CA GLU A 1236 -9.47 -2.82 -76.43
C GLU A 1236 -7.98 -3.14 -76.29
N PRO A 1237 -7.08 -2.16 -76.17
CA PRO A 1237 -5.64 -2.40 -76.16
C PRO A 1237 -5.11 -3.15 -74.91
N TYR A 1238 -5.90 -3.33 -73.85
CA TYR A 1238 -5.56 -4.09 -72.63
C TYR A 1238 -6.82 -4.26 -71.74
N TYR A 1239 -6.80 -5.19 -70.77
CA TYR A 1239 -7.88 -5.39 -69.78
C TYR A 1239 -7.41 -4.99 -68.36
N GLU A 1240 -8.27 -4.28 -67.60
CA GLU A 1240 -8.12 -4.01 -66.16
C GLU A 1240 -9.41 -4.45 -65.41
N GLY A 1241 -9.27 -5.11 -64.26
CA GLY A 1241 -10.39 -5.40 -63.38
C GLY A 1241 -9.99 -6.06 -62.06
N GLU A 1242 -10.87 -6.03 -61.05
CA GLU A 1242 -10.69 -6.66 -59.73
C GLU A 1242 -10.57 -8.20 -59.78
N LYS A 1243 -10.82 -8.84 -60.93
CA LYS A 1243 -10.75 -10.28 -61.11
C LYS A 1243 -9.79 -10.64 -62.23
N VAL A 1244 -8.72 -11.32 -61.84
CA VAL A 1244 -7.98 -12.50 -62.36
C VAL A 1244 -8.38 -13.14 -63.72
N VAL A 1245 -9.37 -12.69 -64.50
CA VAL A 1245 -9.86 -13.40 -65.71
C VAL A 1245 -9.96 -12.47 -66.93
N ALA A 1246 -9.31 -12.84 -68.04
CA ALA A 1246 -9.46 -12.19 -69.36
C ALA A 1246 -9.94 -13.21 -70.42
N GLN A 1247 -10.81 -12.80 -71.35
CA GLN A 1247 -11.35 -13.68 -72.40
C GLN A 1247 -10.96 -13.16 -73.79
N LEU A 1248 -10.31 -14.01 -74.59
CA LEU A 1248 -9.85 -13.67 -75.95
C LEU A 1248 -10.40 -14.69 -76.97
N GLU A 1249 -10.88 -14.21 -78.12
CA GLU A 1249 -11.52 -15.09 -79.11
C GLU A 1249 -10.51 -15.96 -79.89
N ARG A 1250 -9.31 -15.46 -80.23
CA ARG A 1250 -8.32 -16.24 -81.02
C ARG A 1250 -6.84 -15.92 -80.71
N PRO A 1251 -6.39 -15.97 -79.45
CA PRO A 1251 -5.03 -15.58 -79.07
C PRO A 1251 -3.97 -16.45 -79.79
N VAL A 1252 -3.18 -15.84 -80.66
CA VAL A 1252 -1.98 -16.41 -81.28
C VAL A 1252 -0.80 -15.56 -80.82
N GLY A 1253 0.33 -16.18 -80.45
CA GLY A 1253 1.54 -15.47 -80.03
C GLY A 1253 1.75 -15.46 -78.52
N GLU A 1254 2.51 -14.49 -78.04
CA GLU A 1254 2.89 -14.38 -76.63
C GLU A 1254 1.92 -13.45 -75.88
N VAL A 1255 1.55 -13.86 -74.66
CA VAL A 1255 0.68 -13.10 -73.76
C VAL A 1255 1.44 -12.87 -72.46
N ARG A 1256 1.53 -11.62 -72.02
CA ARG A 1256 2.15 -11.25 -70.75
C ARG A 1256 1.10 -10.86 -69.73
N LEU A 1257 1.20 -11.43 -68.54
CA LEU A 1257 0.48 -10.96 -67.36
C LEU A 1257 1.44 -10.25 -66.43
N THR A 1258 1.18 -8.97 -66.17
CA THR A 1258 1.91 -8.17 -65.17
C THR A 1258 1.01 -7.91 -63.98
N VAL A 1259 1.54 -8.17 -62.79
CA VAL A 1259 0.83 -7.95 -61.52
C VAL A 1259 1.51 -6.85 -60.76
N ILE A 1260 0.74 -5.87 -60.29
CA ILE A 1260 1.22 -4.73 -59.52
C ILE A 1260 0.48 -4.68 -58.18
N THR A 1261 1.22 -4.64 -57.09
CA THR A 1261 0.69 -4.51 -55.72
C THR A 1261 0.36 -3.06 -55.37
N GLU A 1262 -0.40 -2.84 -54.29
CA GLU A 1262 -0.63 -1.49 -53.72
C GLU A 1262 0.66 -0.75 -53.34
N LYS A 1263 1.76 -1.47 -53.08
CA LYS A 1263 3.08 -0.87 -52.78
C LYS A 1263 3.95 -0.64 -54.02
N GLY A 1264 3.44 -0.91 -55.22
CA GLY A 1264 4.20 -0.77 -56.47
C GLY A 1264 5.24 -1.88 -56.71
N CYS A 1265 5.23 -2.96 -55.93
CA CYS A 1265 5.94 -4.19 -56.27
C CYS A 1265 5.29 -4.82 -57.51
N PHE A 1266 6.10 -5.28 -58.46
CA PHE A 1266 5.60 -5.89 -59.69
C PHE A 1266 6.37 -7.16 -60.06
N SER A 1267 5.71 -7.99 -60.86
CA SER A 1267 6.30 -9.14 -61.53
C SER A 1267 5.46 -9.48 -62.75
N ALA A 1268 6.09 -10.07 -63.76
CA ALA A 1268 5.44 -10.44 -64.99
C ALA A 1268 5.76 -11.88 -65.38
N VAL A 1269 4.80 -12.54 -66.03
CA VAL A 1269 4.96 -13.87 -66.60
C VAL A 1269 4.49 -13.87 -68.06
N ASP A 1270 5.30 -14.48 -68.92
CA ASP A 1270 4.99 -14.66 -70.34
C ASP A 1270 4.49 -16.07 -70.59
N GLN A 1271 3.40 -16.20 -71.34
CA GLN A 1271 2.88 -17.47 -71.83
C GLN A 1271 2.75 -17.41 -73.35
N ARG A 1272 3.53 -18.26 -74.04
CA ARG A 1272 3.39 -18.42 -75.48
C ARG A 1272 2.23 -19.38 -75.80
N ILE A 1273 1.36 -18.95 -76.68
CA ILE A 1273 0.19 -19.72 -77.13
C ILE A 1273 0.49 -20.25 -78.53
N ILE A 1274 0.55 -21.58 -78.64
CA ILE A 1274 0.69 -22.29 -79.91
C ILE A 1274 -0.63 -23.00 -80.16
N ILE A 1275 -1.43 -22.49 -81.09
CA ILE A 1275 -2.63 -23.19 -81.55
C ILE A 1275 -2.16 -24.29 -82.53
N ILE A 1276 -2.13 -25.55 -82.08
CA ILE A 1276 -2.06 -26.69 -83.00
C ILE A 1276 -3.48 -26.85 -83.56
N LEU A 1277 -3.64 -26.56 -84.85
CA LEU A 1277 -4.89 -26.71 -85.60
C LEU A 1277 -5.48 -28.12 -85.48
#